data_AF-A0A088RKQ1-F1
#
_entry.id   AF-A0A088RKQ1-F1
#
_cell.length_a   1.000
_cell.length_b   1.000
_cell.length_c   1.000
_cell.angle_alpha   90.00
_cell.angle_beta   90.00
_cell.angle_gamma   90.00
#
_symmetry.space_group_name_H-M   'P 1'
#
loop_
_entity.id
_entity.type
_entity.pdbx_description
1 polymer ?
#
loop_
_entity_poly.entity_id
_entity_poly.type
_entity_poly.pdbx_seq_one_letter_code
_entity_poly.pdbx_strand_id
1 'polypeptide(L)'
;MPSGLTRANTSTELESILDIVQSSGEIAVVFTSPSIGDLETITSETQRRQLRIAGIPRGGYTILPAIPLYDDELLQMCERYTAASEHEKVEIRNSLYMREYPLFAYSMRNQRALFHPADYVSRILQFCFHYVQVPDEDVLSLQDRSPFLHISPVKEICVHLRLIVRGTPAAPDESESPVPEQLHFHAESDAEKLAAERAHALSIAASSGGASETEPLSLFTGVAPSALFQKGAVEEVDLDTEETVEDLTGEETVDAVHSFHSEYLTLSGFELVTKASIFYDHEGEGQRVVAVYIPGGVPKDTCRAAAAVLELAVTKKNLRAATNGGLPPDTGIVGYYDYLTNPTQHKCRETEFSRRNWGLFSQSESLLKHLDKLYSQLAPTHHHLQRVAIPSQYQLCGTVFSTITVNRNFRTAVHTDKGDFRSGLGVLSVINGEFEGCHLAIKSLKKAFQLKVGDVLLFDTSLEHGNTEVVHPENHWQRTSIVCYLRTGLMSSVCEMERRKHLNRLILQQLLNTEIRHTTVNINEVDSSLPPLFVPTRLASQLAPVQLAALGFIVERTNKQSGCVVAMTMGLGKTLVALTLCFSHLHLAPQADILILTPKPIISHWVDEKNKWGMYGLHFPHFVASDGLNSLEFEQQLLEYERQKNNEKPKAGHVFVINSEYLAGFLRRFRRFTPFLIIVDEGHRVAAKGNKLTESLDRLRCNLRVVLSGTPLQNDASELYRLVGWVNKGVSKVLPPKRFQELANSINQFVEGDDGAFYNAVMAQEYIQDWMRGFVFREMENDLPPLHDYLLVCGSSNVQREYEEKLGLTETAMTALRATEHRPHHLSTHPACYLAFISNCYQSMVSGWTVRAQSNTSRLRTTQLEEIDAMRLEQYAQMIENEQLDAFINVSGKMRVLVDIVLRVQARKEKLIIFSLYVGSQDLIHRTLTALRVCTFTVRGRDSQDRRRRAMHEFSENKDLTVLVLSTKIAAYGLEFTAANHVVLFDSWWNPQADAQAIARAYRRNQRKPVTVYRLISATENKFVLRSQTRKIALFKCIFHKRTTRQALPSELEDCSANETDNERRDFWAKLKATHLVGDTRALLNVYRYQESVRESQ
;
A
#
# COMPACT_ATOMS: atom_id res chain seq x y z
N MET A 1 -16.00 -52.55 -39.14
CA MET A 1 -16.51 -51.75 -38.01
C MET A 1 -17.46 -52.61 -37.20
N PRO A 2 -17.46 -52.60 -35.85
CA PRO A 2 -16.87 -51.59 -34.96
C PRO A 2 -15.97 -52.17 -33.83
N SER A 3 -14.93 -51.42 -33.42
CA SER A 3 -14.34 -51.53 -32.08
C SER A 3 -13.91 -50.14 -31.62
N GLY A 4 -14.72 -49.58 -30.72
CA GLY A 4 -14.41 -48.35 -30.01
C GLY A 4 -13.47 -48.64 -28.85
N LEU A 5 -12.25 -48.12 -28.92
CA LEU A 5 -11.43 -47.84 -27.76
C LEU A 5 -11.69 -46.39 -27.36
N THR A 6 -12.51 -46.21 -26.33
CA THR A 6 -12.67 -44.95 -25.60
C THR A 6 -11.32 -44.53 -25.04
N ARG A 7 -10.74 -43.45 -25.57
CA ARG A 7 -9.60 -42.74 -24.97
C ARG A 7 -9.94 -42.37 -23.52
N ALA A 8 -9.09 -42.74 -22.58
CA ALA A 8 -9.15 -42.24 -21.21
C ALA A 8 -9.05 -40.70 -21.23
N ASN A 9 -9.96 -40.03 -20.52
CA ASN A 9 -9.89 -38.58 -20.36
C ASN A 9 -8.66 -38.25 -19.49
N THR A 10 -7.70 -37.53 -20.07
CA THR A 10 -6.55 -36.97 -19.35
C THR A 10 -7.02 -36.03 -18.24
N SER A 11 -6.35 -36.06 -17.08
CA SER A 11 -6.71 -35.14 -16.00
C SER A 11 -6.24 -33.72 -16.32
N THR A 12 -7.05 -32.72 -15.95
CA THR A 12 -6.72 -31.30 -16.15
C THR A 12 -5.44 -30.87 -15.41
N GLU A 13 -5.06 -31.59 -14.35
CA GLU A 13 -3.86 -31.32 -13.57
C GLU A 13 -2.59 -31.76 -14.29
N LEU A 14 -2.57 -32.96 -14.89
CA LEU A 14 -1.43 -33.45 -15.65
C LEU A 14 -1.15 -32.56 -16.87
N GLU A 15 -2.20 -32.18 -17.61
CA GLU A 15 -2.04 -31.26 -18.75
C GLU A 15 -1.43 -29.91 -18.32
N SER A 16 -1.89 -29.36 -17.19
CA SER A 16 -1.33 -28.12 -16.66
C SER A 16 0.13 -28.25 -16.23
N ILE A 17 0.54 -29.39 -15.67
CA ILE A 17 1.94 -29.63 -15.27
C ILE A 17 2.82 -29.72 -16.51
N LEU A 18 2.40 -30.49 -17.51
CA LEU A 18 3.14 -30.66 -18.76
C LEU A 18 3.24 -29.33 -19.53
N ASP A 19 2.18 -28.52 -19.55
CA ASP A 19 2.19 -27.16 -20.09
C ASP A 19 3.20 -26.25 -19.37
N ILE A 20 3.31 -26.35 -18.04
CA ILE A 20 4.28 -25.57 -17.27
C ILE A 20 5.70 -26.00 -17.62
N VAL A 21 6.01 -27.30 -17.59
CA VAL A 21 7.35 -27.82 -17.93
C VAL A 21 7.76 -27.36 -19.33
N GLN A 22 6.86 -27.51 -20.30
CA GLN A 22 7.11 -27.18 -21.70
C GLN A 22 7.17 -25.67 -21.98
N SER A 23 6.44 -24.84 -21.22
CA SER A 23 6.41 -23.38 -21.43
C SER A 23 7.41 -22.61 -20.57
N SER A 24 7.89 -23.17 -19.46
CA SER A 24 8.82 -22.50 -18.54
C SER A 24 10.24 -23.09 -18.59
N GLY A 25 10.39 -24.31 -19.09
CA GLY A 25 11.67 -25.01 -19.08
C GLY A 25 12.06 -25.47 -17.67
N GLU A 26 11.13 -25.45 -16.71
CA GLU A 26 11.35 -25.90 -15.34
C GLU A 26 11.08 -27.41 -15.22
N ILE A 27 11.80 -28.05 -14.30
CA ILE A 27 11.67 -29.47 -14.02
C ILE A 27 10.46 -29.70 -13.12
N ALA A 28 9.62 -30.68 -13.45
CA ALA A 28 8.54 -31.11 -12.56
C ALA A 28 8.87 -32.48 -11.95
N VAL A 29 8.59 -32.62 -10.65
CA VAL A 29 8.56 -33.93 -9.98
C VAL A 29 7.10 -34.24 -9.68
N VAL A 30 6.63 -35.37 -10.19
CA VAL A 30 5.23 -35.77 -10.19
C VAL A 30 5.09 -37.13 -9.51
N PHE A 31 4.15 -37.26 -8.58
CA PHE A 31 3.83 -38.53 -7.93
C PHE A 31 2.50 -39.04 -8.47
N THR A 32 2.38 -40.36 -8.66
CA THR A 32 1.12 -40.96 -9.11
C THR A 32 0.03 -40.71 -8.07
N SER A 33 -1.05 -40.08 -8.49
CA SER A 33 -2.23 -39.82 -7.67
C SER A 33 -3.50 -40.05 -8.51
N PRO A 34 -4.65 -40.29 -7.87
CA PRO A 34 -5.93 -40.41 -8.58
C PRO A 34 -6.31 -39.14 -9.39
N SER A 35 -5.72 -37.98 -9.07
CA SER A 35 -5.99 -36.71 -9.74
C SER A 35 -5.07 -36.42 -10.92
N ILE A 36 -3.87 -37.01 -10.95
CA ILE A 36 -2.88 -36.80 -12.02
C ILE A 36 -2.95 -37.90 -13.08
N GLY A 37 -3.31 -39.12 -12.69
CA GLY A 37 -3.38 -40.28 -13.58
C GLY A 37 -2.39 -41.38 -13.18
N ASP A 38 -2.56 -42.54 -13.81
CA ASP A 38 -1.65 -43.68 -13.65
C ASP A 38 -0.35 -43.47 -14.47
N LEU A 39 0.63 -44.35 -14.24
CA LEU A 39 1.93 -44.30 -14.89
C LEU A 39 1.82 -44.34 -16.41
N GLU A 40 0.91 -45.14 -16.95
CA GLU A 40 0.73 -45.32 -18.39
C GLU A 40 0.22 -44.02 -19.04
N THR A 41 -0.74 -43.33 -18.39
CA THR A 41 -1.23 -42.01 -18.82
C THR A 41 -0.13 -40.95 -18.75
N ILE A 42 0.63 -40.89 -17.65
CA ILE A 42 1.72 -39.92 -17.48
C ILE A 42 2.80 -40.14 -18.55
N THR A 43 3.21 -41.39 -18.78
CA THR A 43 4.26 -41.72 -19.76
C THR A 43 3.80 -41.41 -21.18
N SER A 44 2.58 -41.81 -21.54
CA SER A 44 2.00 -41.59 -22.87
C SER A 44 1.87 -40.09 -23.19
N GLU A 45 1.34 -39.28 -22.27
CA GLU A 45 1.19 -37.83 -22.50
C GLU A 45 2.53 -37.08 -22.44
N THR A 46 3.50 -37.55 -21.64
CA THR A 46 4.85 -36.97 -21.61
C THR A 46 5.61 -37.24 -22.91
N GLN A 47 5.55 -38.47 -23.42
CA GLN A 47 6.13 -38.85 -24.72
C GLN A 47 5.45 -38.11 -25.88
N ARG A 48 4.12 -37.97 -25.83
CA ARG A 48 3.36 -37.20 -26.83
C ARG A 48 3.83 -35.75 -26.97
N ARG A 49 4.27 -35.14 -25.87
CA ARG A 49 4.80 -33.76 -25.81
C ARG A 49 6.31 -33.68 -25.99
N GLN A 50 6.98 -34.80 -26.34
CA GLN A 50 8.42 -34.89 -26.53
C GLN A 50 9.23 -34.43 -25.31
N LEU A 51 8.68 -34.61 -24.11
CA LEU A 51 9.36 -34.35 -22.85
C LEU A 51 10.08 -35.62 -22.39
N ARG A 52 11.16 -35.47 -21.63
CA ARG A 52 11.88 -36.61 -21.04
C ARG A 52 11.31 -36.94 -19.66
N ILE A 53 11.23 -38.22 -19.32
CA ILE A 53 10.75 -38.71 -18.02
C ILE A 53 11.76 -39.69 -17.42
N ALA A 54 11.95 -39.63 -16.10
CA ALA A 54 12.73 -40.62 -15.36
C ALA A 54 12.12 -40.90 -13.99
N GLY A 55 12.16 -42.16 -13.55
CA GLY A 55 11.71 -42.57 -12.22
C GLY A 55 12.66 -42.11 -11.13
N ILE A 56 12.13 -41.86 -9.93
CA ILE A 56 12.94 -41.56 -8.73
C ILE A 56 12.87 -42.71 -7.71
N PRO A 57 13.94 -42.97 -6.93
CA PRO A 57 14.03 -44.13 -6.02
C PRO A 57 12.94 -44.21 -4.92
N ARG A 58 12.24 -43.11 -4.62
CA ARG A 58 11.21 -43.02 -3.56
C ARG A 58 9.77 -43.05 -4.08
N GLY A 59 9.58 -43.46 -5.33
CA GLY A 59 8.29 -43.51 -6.02
C GLY A 59 7.89 -42.13 -6.53
N GLY A 60 7.82 -41.96 -7.86
CA GLY A 60 7.54 -40.68 -8.52
C GLY A 60 8.33 -40.55 -9.83
N TYR A 61 8.08 -39.48 -10.58
CA TYR A 61 8.65 -39.25 -11.90
C TYR A 61 9.14 -37.81 -12.03
N THR A 62 10.34 -37.65 -12.56
CA THR A 62 10.88 -36.36 -12.97
C THR A 62 10.59 -36.16 -14.44
N ILE A 63 10.01 -35.03 -14.80
CA ILE A 63 9.66 -34.64 -16.17
C ILE A 63 10.48 -33.41 -16.55
N LEU A 64 11.22 -33.52 -17.65
CA LEU A 64 12.14 -32.51 -18.16
C LEU A 64 11.80 -32.08 -19.59
N PRO A 65 12.02 -30.80 -19.94
CA PRO A 65 12.13 -30.40 -21.34
C PRO A 65 13.27 -31.13 -22.04
N ALA A 66 13.13 -31.34 -23.34
CA ALA A 66 14.23 -31.80 -24.17
C ALA A 66 15.44 -30.85 -24.03
N ILE A 67 16.63 -31.42 -23.88
CA ILE A 67 17.87 -30.65 -23.85
C ILE A 67 18.11 -30.13 -25.27
N PRO A 68 18.29 -28.80 -25.45
CA PRO A 68 18.32 -28.18 -26.78
C PRO A 68 19.68 -28.32 -27.48
N LEU A 69 20.60 -29.12 -26.93
CA LEU A 69 21.96 -29.38 -27.40
C LEU A 69 22.17 -30.89 -27.53
N TYR A 70 23.10 -31.28 -28.42
CA TYR A 70 23.61 -32.65 -28.48
C TYR A 70 24.48 -32.95 -27.25
N ASP A 71 24.55 -34.22 -26.85
CA ASP A 71 25.21 -34.64 -25.61
C ASP A 71 26.71 -34.28 -25.59
N ASP A 72 27.43 -34.49 -26.70
CA ASP A 72 28.85 -34.13 -26.85
C ASP A 72 29.09 -32.62 -26.72
N GLU A 73 28.17 -31.83 -27.26
CA GLU A 73 28.26 -30.38 -27.24
C GLU A 73 27.98 -29.82 -25.85
N LEU A 74 26.98 -30.40 -25.17
CA LEU A 74 26.67 -30.07 -23.78
C LEU A 74 27.86 -30.41 -22.87
N LEU A 75 28.52 -31.55 -23.07
CA LEU A 75 29.70 -31.96 -22.33
C LEU A 75 30.85 -30.95 -22.48
N GLN A 76 31.23 -30.58 -23.71
CA GLN A 76 32.29 -29.60 -23.97
C GLN A 76 32.01 -28.24 -23.33
N MET A 77 30.75 -27.79 -23.38
CA MET A 77 30.32 -26.54 -22.75
C MET A 77 30.39 -26.62 -21.23
N CYS A 78 30.02 -27.76 -20.65
CA CYS A 78 30.14 -28.00 -19.22
C CYS A 78 31.61 -28.01 -18.76
N GLU A 79 32.51 -28.64 -19.50
CA GLU A 79 33.96 -28.62 -19.24
C GLU A 79 34.53 -27.21 -19.31
N ARG A 80 34.23 -26.49 -20.40
CA ARG A 80 34.67 -25.11 -20.58
C ARG A 80 34.14 -24.19 -19.47
N TYR A 81 32.87 -24.34 -19.09
CA TYR A 81 32.25 -23.52 -18.04
C TYR A 81 32.80 -23.84 -16.64
N THR A 82 33.15 -25.10 -16.37
CA THR A 82 33.74 -25.51 -15.09
C THR A 82 35.19 -25.08 -14.93
N ALA A 83 35.96 -25.03 -16.02
CA ALA A 83 37.34 -24.57 -16.03
C ALA A 83 37.50 -23.03 -16.15
N ALA A 84 36.45 -22.30 -16.53
CA ALA A 84 36.48 -20.86 -16.78
C ALA A 84 36.62 -20.00 -15.51
N SER A 85 37.25 -18.83 -15.64
CA SER A 85 37.19 -17.74 -14.66
C SER A 85 35.80 -17.10 -14.60
N GLU A 86 35.49 -16.31 -13.55
CA GLU A 86 34.16 -15.65 -13.43
C GLU A 86 33.84 -14.72 -14.61
N HIS A 87 34.85 -14.05 -15.18
CA HIS A 87 34.69 -13.22 -16.37
C HIS A 87 34.35 -14.06 -17.61
N GLU A 88 35.08 -15.16 -17.85
CA GLU A 88 34.84 -16.06 -18.98
C GLU A 88 33.50 -16.81 -18.86
N LYS A 89 33.03 -17.12 -17.65
CA LYS A 89 31.70 -17.69 -17.43
C LYS A 89 30.59 -16.74 -17.89
N VAL A 90 30.76 -15.43 -17.70
CA VAL A 90 29.82 -14.41 -18.20
C VAL A 90 29.82 -14.38 -19.73
N GLU A 91 30.99 -14.45 -20.36
CA GLU A 91 31.11 -14.55 -21.82
C GLU A 91 30.47 -15.82 -22.38
N ILE A 92 30.68 -16.98 -21.73
CA ILE A 92 30.05 -18.24 -22.11
C ILE A 92 28.53 -18.13 -22.00
N ARG A 93 27.99 -17.55 -20.92
CA ARG A 93 26.54 -17.32 -20.78
C ARG A 93 26.00 -16.39 -21.86
N ASN A 94 26.70 -15.31 -22.18
CA ASN A 94 26.31 -14.39 -23.24
C ASN A 94 26.32 -15.07 -24.62
N SER A 95 27.31 -15.92 -24.89
CA SER A 95 27.42 -16.67 -26.15
C SER A 95 26.25 -17.63 -26.38
N LEU A 96 25.66 -18.19 -25.31
CA LEU A 96 24.49 -19.06 -25.40
C LEU A 96 23.27 -18.35 -25.98
N TYR A 97 23.10 -17.05 -25.74
CA TYR A 97 21.95 -16.29 -26.25
C TYR A 97 22.08 -15.91 -27.72
N MET A 98 23.29 -15.92 -28.27
CA MET A 98 23.58 -15.64 -29.68
C MET A 98 23.61 -16.91 -30.54
N ARG A 99 23.34 -18.08 -29.95
CA ARG A 99 23.42 -19.39 -30.61
C ARG A 99 22.07 -19.85 -31.15
N GLU A 100 22.09 -20.54 -32.30
CA GLU A 100 20.94 -21.28 -32.81
C GLU A 100 20.74 -22.64 -32.13
N TYR A 101 19.49 -23.02 -31.87
CA TYR A 101 19.13 -24.28 -31.21
C TYR A 101 18.25 -25.16 -32.12
N PRO A 102 18.84 -25.84 -33.12
CA PRO A 102 18.08 -26.59 -34.13
C PRO A 102 17.25 -27.74 -33.54
N LEU A 103 17.75 -28.40 -32.49
CA LEU A 103 17.01 -29.45 -31.75
C LEU A 103 15.76 -28.90 -31.05
N PHE A 104 15.80 -27.64 -30.63
CA PHE A 104 14.66 -26.95 -30.02
C PHE A 104 13.63 -26.51 -31.06
N ALA A 105 14.08 -26.07 -32.24
CA ALA A 105 13.21 -25.67 -33.36
C ALA A 105 12.41 -26.84 -33.94
N TYR A 106 12.97 -28.06 -33.93
CA TYR A 106 12.30 -29.26 -34.43
C TYR A 106 11.22 -29.77 -33.48
N SER A 107 11.47 -29.72 -32.17
CA SER A 107 10.55 -30.23 -31.15
C SER A 107 9.29 -29.36 -30.96
N MET A 108 9.36 -28.07 -31.32
CA MET A 108 8.35 -27.06 -30.98
C MET A 108 7.46 -26.60 -32.15
N ARG A 109 7.40 -27.36 -33.27
CA ARG A 109 6.64 -26.96 -34.48
C ARG A 109 5.14 -26.66 -34.24
N ASN A 110 4.55 -27.08 -33.12
CA ASN A 110 3.11 -26.88 -32.83
C ASN A 110 2.77 -26.23 -31.47
N GLN A 111 3.71 -25.94 -30.56
CA GLN A 111 3.41 -25.36 -29.23
C GLN A 111 4.53 -24.39 -28.75
N ARG A 112 4.15 -23.29 -28.08
CA ARG A 112 5.05 -22.15 -27.80
C ARG A 112 5.77 -22.26 -26.46
N ALA A 113 7.09 -22.38 -26.48
CA ALA A 113 7.93 -22.12 -25.31
C ALA A 113 7.89 -20.63 -24.95
N LEU A 114 7.84 -20.33 -23.66
CA LEU A 114 7.94 -18.97 -23.14
C LEU A 114 9.31 -18.72 -22.47
N PHE A 115 10.24 -19.68 -22.49
CA PHE A 115 11.62 -19.54 -22.00
C PHE A 115 12.62 -19.61 -23.16
N HIS A 116 13.81 -19.01 -23.00
CA HIS A 116 14.86 -19.11 -24.01
C HIS A 116 15.66 -20.41 -23.81
N PRO A 117 16.04 -21.17 -24.85
CA PRO A 117 16.84 -22.40 -24.71
C PRO A 117 18.15 -22.18 -23.94
N ALA A 118 18.80 -21.02 -24.17
CA ALA A 118 19.99 -20.60 -23.41
C ALA A 118 19.76 -20.55 -21.89
N ASP A 119 18.57 -20.15 -21.42
CA ASP A 119 18.26 -20.11 -19.98
C ASP A 119 18.25 -21.52 -19.37
N TYR A 120 17.85 -22.52 -20.16
CA TYR A 120 17.82 -23.90 -19.71
C TYR A 120 19.22 -24.52 -19.74
N VAL A 121 19.97 -24.32 -20.83
CA VAL A 121 21.38 -24.75 -20.92
C VAL A 121 22.22 -24.10 -19.83
N SER A 122 22.07 -22.80 -19.59
CA SER A 122 22.79 -22.09 -18.53
C SER A 122 22.52 -22.67 -17.15
N ARG A 123 21.30 -23.16 -16.88
CA ARG A 123 20.97 -23.83 -15.61
C ARG A 123 21.67 -25.19 -15.49
N ILE A 124 21.77 -25.94 -16.58
CA ILE A 124 22.52 -27.21 -16.61
C ILE A 124 24.01 -26.94 -16.36
N LEU A 125 24.62 -25.95 -17.02
CA LEU A 125 26.02 -25.57 -16.81
C LEU A 125 26.31 -25.18 -15.35
N GLN A 126 25.45 -24.34 -14.78
CA GLN A 126 25.55 -23.94 -13.38
C GLN A 126 25.39 -25.14 -12.44
N PHE A 127 24.42 -26.02 -12.70
CA PHE A 127 24.21 -27.21 -11.90
C PHE A 127 25.44 -28.13 -11.92
N CYS A 128 25.97 -28.45 -13.11
CA CYS A 128 27.18 -29.25 -13.27
C CYS A 128 28.38 -28.64 -12.52
N PHE A 129 28.57 -27.32 -12.62
CA PHE A 129 29.63 -26.62 -11.89
C PHE A 129 29.51 -26.75 -10.37
N HIS A 130 28.32 -26.53 -9.81
CA HIS A 130 28.12 -26.66 -8.36
C HIS A 130 28.26 -28.12 -7.92
N TYR A 131 27.74 -29.08 -8.70
CA TYR A 131 27.81 -30.49 -8.39
C TYR A 131 29.25 -31.00 -8.23
N VAL A 132 30.17 -30.55 -9.10
CA VAL A 132 31.61 -30.89 -9.03
C VAL A 132 32.27 -30.37 -7.75
N GLN A 133 31.74 -29.31 -7.14
CA GLN A 133 32.27 -28.69 -5.91
C GLN A 133 31.77 -29.33 -4.61
N VAL A 134 30.71 -30.14 -4.65
CA VAL A 134 30.13 -30.77 -3.45
C VAL A 134 31.06 -31.85 -2.87
N PRO A 135 31.24 -32.00 -1.54
CA PRO A 135 32.01 -33.10 -0.91
C PRO A 135 31.49 -34.51 -1.27
N ASP A 136 32.33 -35.55 -1.23
CA ASP A 136 31.93 -36.92 -1.66
C ASP A 136 30.85 -37.54 -0.77
N GLU A 137 30.84 -37.22 0.53
CA GLU A 137 29.84 -37.69 1.50
C GLU A 137 28.42 -37.21 1.16
N ASP A 138 28.29 -36.03 0.53
CA ASP A 138 27.01 -35.40 0.22
C ASP A 138 26.47 -35.79 -1.18
N VAL A 139 27.27 -36.45 -2.02
CA VAL A 139 26.93 -36.78 -3.42
C VAL A 139 25.73 -37.71 -3.50
N LEU A 140 25.75 -38.76 -2.68
CA LEU A 140 24.67 -39.76 -2.64
C LEU A 140 23.35 -39.09 -2.25
N SER A 141 23.39 -38.12 -1.32
CA SER A 141 22.22 -37.35 -0.93
C SER A 141 21.67 -36.45 -2.04
N LEU A 142 22.55 -35.92 -2.92
CA LEU A 142 22.17 -35.08 -4.06
C LEU A 142 21.65 -35.90 -5.24
N GLN A 143 22.18 -37.11 -5.48
CA GLN A 143 21.67 -38.02 -6.50
C GLN A 143 20.19 -38.38 -6.24
N ASP A 144 19.80 -38.47 -4.97
CA ASP A 144 18.41 -38.72 -4.56
C ASP A 144 17.49 -37.49 -4.63
N ARG A 145 18.05 -36.27 -4.58
CA ARG A 145 17.29 -35.02 -4.39
C ARG A 145 17.30 -34.10 -5.60
N SER A 146 18.24 -34.25 -6.53
CA SER A 146 18.41 -33.34 -7.67
C SER A 146 17.73 -33.88 -8.93
N PRO A 147 16.67 -33.20 -9.42
CA PRO A 147 15.94 -33.64 -10.60
C PRO A 147 16.78 -33.70 -11.90
N PHE A 148 17.85 -32.89 -11.99
CA PHE A 148 18.77 -32.92 -13.14
C PHE A 148 19.58 -34.22 -13.24
N LEU A 149 19.81 -34.92 -12.13
CA LEU A 149 20.59 -36.16 -12.11
C LEU A 149 19.76 -37.41 -12.43
N HIS A 150 18.45 -37.26 -12.57
CA HIS A 150 17.57 -38.39 -12.88
C HIS A 150 17.59 -38.75 -14.39
N ILE A 151 18.11 -37.88 -15.27
CA ILE A 151 18.12 -38.07 -16.73
C ILE A 151 19.57 -38.08 -17.27
N SER A 152 19.92 -39.13 -18.01
CA SER A 152 21.12 -39.19 -18.86
C SER A 152 20.87 -38.32 -20.10
N PRO A 153 21.62 -37.22 -20.32
CA PRO A 153 23.08 -37.13 -20.23
C PRO A 153 23.65 -36.34 -19.02
N VAL A 154 22.85 -35.56 -18.29
CA VAL A 154 23.37 -34.62 -17.28
C VAL A 154 24.05 -35.34 -16.13
N LYS A 155 23.50 -36.49 -15.72
CA LYS A 155 24.12 -37.39 -14.73
C LYS A 155 25.52 -37.84 -15.15
N GLU A 156 25.68 -38.26 -16.40
CA GLU A 156 26.94 -38.78 -16.93
C GLU A 156 27.99 -37.68 -17.04
N ILE A 157 27.59 -36.49 -17.51
CA ILE A 157 28.45 -35.30 -17.56
C ILE A 157 28.92 -34.92 -16.16
N CYS A 158 28.03 -34.92 -15.17
CA CYS A 158 28.39 -34.60 -13.78
C CYS A 158 29.41 -35.60 -13.20
N VAL A 159 29.26 -36.89 -13.48
CA VAL A 159 30.22 -37.93 -13.08
C VAL A 159 31.55 -37.71 -13.79
N HIS A 160 31.53 -37.48 -15.11
CA HIS A 160 32.72 -37.25 -15.93
C HIS A 160 33.54 -36.03 -15.48
N LEU A 161 32.88 -34.88 -15.30
CA LEU A 161 33.55 -33.65 -14.82
C LEU A 161 34.16 -33.83 -13.44
N ARG A 162 33.50 -34.57 -12.55
CA ARG A 162 33.99 -34.81 -11.20
C ARG A 162 35.25 -35.68 -11.22
N LEU A 163 35.30 -36.69 -12.10
CA LEU A 163 36.50 -37.51 -12.34
C LEU A 163 37.68 -36.67 -12.84
N ILE A 164 37.41 -35.73 -13.76
CA ILE A 164 38.44 -34.83 -14.30
C ILE A 164 38.96 -33.86 -13.24
N VAL A 165 38.05 -33.23 -12.48
CA VAL A 165 38.40 -32.12 -11.57
C VAL A 165 38.99 -32.62 -10.24
N ARG A 166 38.57 -33.80 -9.75
CA ARG A 166 39.00 -34.33 -8.44
C ARG A 166 39.99 -35.49 -8.50
N GLY A 167 40.28 -36.02 -9.69
CA GLY A 167 41.04 -37.27 -9.83
C GLY A 167 40.19 -38.48 -9.50
N THR A 168 40.69 -39.68 -9.84
CA THR A 168 39.95 -40.95 -9.72
C THR A 168 39.38 -41.19 -8.32
N PRO A 169 38.15 -41.73 -8.19
CA PRO A 169 37.63 -42.20 -6.92
C PRO A 169 38.48 -43.41 -6.51
N ALA A 170 38.84 -43.50 -5.23
CA ALA A 170 39.28 -44.77 -4.68
C ALA A 170 38.16 -45.79 -4.92
N ALA A 171 38.45 -46.82 -5.71
CA ALA A 171 37.56 -47.94 -5.91
C ALA A 171 37.24 -48.60 -4.55
N PRO A 172 36.00 -49.05 -4.30
CA PRO A 172 35.82 -50.20 -3.43
C PRO A 172 36.36 -51.45 -4.15
N ASP A 173 37.05 -52.30 -3.40
CA ASP A 173 37.81 -53.48 -3.86
C ASP A 173 37.15 -54.37 -4.93
N GLU A 174 38.03 -55.00 -5.70
CA GLU A 174 37.86 -55.87 -6.86
C GLU A 174 36.84 -57.03 -6.68
N SER A 175 36.03 -57.28 -7.72
CA SER A 175 36.10 -58.55 -8.46
C SER A 175 35.37 -58.49 -9.80
N GLU A 176 36.13 -58.79 -10.86
CA GLU A 176 35.75 -59.17 -12.24
C GLU A 176 35.34 -58.07 -13.23
N SER A 177 36.32 -57.65 -14.03
CA SER A 177 36.15 -57.08 -15.38
C SER A 177 35.82 -58.18 -16.41
N PRO A 178 35.24 -57.83 -17.57
CA PRO A 178 36.13 -57.52 -18.69
C PRO A 178 35.78 -56.23 -19.45
N VAL A 179 36.85 -55.46 -19.74
CA VAL A 179 37.29 -54.72 -20.96
C VAL A 179 36.22 -54.30 -22.03
N PRO A 180 36.39 -53.12 -22.65
CA PRO A 180 35.29 -52.23 -23.03
C PRO A 180 34.80 -52.42 -24.46
N GLU A 181 33.48 -52.34 -24.66
CA GLU A 181 32.87 -52.14 -25.97
C GLU A 181 32.22 -50.75 -26.06
N GLN A 182 32.39 -50.18 -27.24
CA GLN A 182 32.11 -48.81 -27.63
C GLN A 182 30.63 -48.45 -27.49
N LEU A 183 30.42 -47.16 -27.19
CA LEU A 183 29.16 -46.42 -27.31
C LEU A 183 28.32 -46.87 -28.51
N HIS A 184 27.24 -47.61 -28.25
CA HIS A 184 26.14 -47.77 -29.20
C HIS A 184 24.79 -47.51 -28.51
N PHE A 185 24.17 -46.42 -28.93
CA PHE A 185 22.78 -46.06 -28.68
C PHE A 185 21.83 -47.11 -29.27
N HIS A 186 20.92 -47.71 -28.48
CA HIS A 186 19.64 -48.23 -28.97
C HIS A 186 18.53 -48.20 -27.92
N ALA A 187 17.34 -47.85 -28.39
CA ALA A 187 16.11 -47.61 -27.66
C ALA A 187 15.33 -48.91 -27.34
N GLU A 188 14.51 -48.84 -26.28
CA GLU A 188 13.34 -49.67 -25.96
C GLU A 188 13.47 -51.20 -26.07
N SER A 189 13.55 -51.91 -24.93
CA SER A 189 12.76 -53.15 -24.72
C SER A 189 12.71 -53.59 -23.24
N ASP A 190 11.62 -54.27 -22.92
CA ASP A 190 11.51 -55.37 -21.94
C ASP A 190 10.99 -55.08 -20.53
N ALA A 191 9.68 -54.84 -20.56
CA ALA A 191 8.66 -55.33 -19.64
C ALA A 191 8.67 -56.86 -19.35
N GLU A 192 9.77 -57.60 -19.57
CA GLU A 192 9.84 -59.06 -19.33
C GLU A 192 10.59 -59.45 -18.05
N LYS A 193 11.30 -58.54 -17.37
CA LYS A 193 12.00 -58.84 -16.10
C LYS A 193 11.15 -58.75 -14.84
N LEU A 194 9.82 -58.80 -15.00
CA LEU A 194 8.86 -58.90 -13.90
C LEU A 194 8.39 -60.32 -13.59
N ALA A 195 8.93 -61.35 -14.26
CA ALA A 195 8.42 -62.72 -14.14
C ALA A 195 9.32 -63.74 -13.42
N ALA A 196 10.59 -63.44 -13.08
CA ALA A 196 11.54 -64.51 -12.71
C ALA A 196 11.89 -64.67 -11.22
N GLU A 197 11.87 -63.65 -10.36
CA GLU A 197 12.51 -63.80 -9.03
C GLU A 197 11.58 -63.52 -7.84
N ARG A 198 10.38 -64.08 -7.94
CA ARG A 198 9.48 -64.34 -6.81
C ARG A 198 9.61 -65.80 -6.36
N ALA A 199 10.82 -66.27 -6.04
CA ALA A 199 11.02 -67.62 -5.50
C ALA A 199 12.40 -67.80 -4.85
N HIS A 200 12.58 -67.32 -3.61
CA HIS A 200 13.37 -67.97 -2.54
C HIS A 200 13.45 -66.98 -1.36
N ALA A 201 12.55 -67.10 -0.38
CA ALA A 201 12.78 -67.86 0.85
C ALA A 201 13.81 -67.15 1.76
N LEU A 202 13.33 -66.46 2.81
CA LEU A 202 13.18 -67.04 4.16
C LEU A 202 14.51 -67.58 4.68
N SER A 203 15.06 -66.93 5.72
CA SER A 203 15.64 -67.58 6.91
C SER A 203 16.58 -66.66 7.71
N ILE A 204 16.16 -66.36 8.95
CA ILE A 204 16.93 -66.51 10.22
C ILE A 204 18.20 -65.63 10.33
N ALA A 205 18.14 -64.52 11.08
CA ALA A 205 18.34 -64.41 12.54
C ALA A 205 19.78 -64.66 13.01
N ALA A 206 20.32 -63.68 13.74
CA ALA A 206 20.75 -63.79 15.15
C ALA A 206 21.95 -62.89 15.46
N SER A 207 21.87 -62.27 16.65
CA SER A 207 22.98 -61.97 17.58
C SER A 207 24.04 -60.94 17.13
N SER A 208 24.60 -60.07 17.96
CA SER A 208 24.53 -59.82 19.41
C SER A 208 25.54 -58.70 19.75
N GLY A 209 25.22 -57.91 20.77
CA GLY A 209 26.18 -57.22 21.66
C GLY A 209 26.81 -55.92 21.12
N GLY A 210 27.01 -54.86 21.90
CA GLY A 210 26.81 -54.60 23.32
C GLY A 210 27.64 -53.38 23.78
N ALA A 211 27.12 -52.64 24.77
CA ALA A 211 27.77 -51.80 25.80
C ALA A 211 28.64 -50.57 25.37
N SER A 212 28.23 -49.33 25.67
CA SER A 212 28.43 -48.45 26.88
C SER A 212 29.76 -47.67 26.84
N GLU A 213 29.83 -46.34 27.04
CA GLU A 213 29.81 -45.54 28.30
C GLU A 213 29.81 -44.02 27.90
N THR A 214 28.94 -43.11 28.41
CA THR A 214 29.08 -42.20 29.61
C THR A 214 30.44 -41.45 29.68
N GLU A 215 30.60 -40.14 29.91
CA GLU A 215 29.75 -38.96 30.25
C GLU A 215 30.66 -37.66 30.18
N PRO A 216 30.30 -36.44 30.68
CA PRO A 216 30.58 -35.14 30.05
C PRO A 216 31.60 -34.26 30.82
N LEU A 217 31.83 -33.00 30.40
CA LEU A 217 31.95 -31.83 31.30
C LEU A 217 32.13 -30.48 30.58
N SER A 218 31.49 -29.48 31.17
CA SER A 218 31.47 -28.04 30.94
C SER A 218 32.83 -27.34 31.04
N LEU A 219 32.91 -26.08 30.56
CA LEU A 219 33.35 -24.94 31.39
C LEU A 219 33.03 -23.58 30.71
N PHE A 220 32.25 -22.77 31.43
CA PHE A 220 32.10 -21.32 31.22
C PHE A 220 33.35 -20.57 31.71
N THR A 221 33.45 -19.31 31.27
CA THR A 221 34.17 -18.10 31.78
C THR A 221 35.08 -17.52 30.70
N GLY A 222 35.09 -16.23 30.35
CA GLY A 222 34.49 -15.03 30.91
C GLY A 222 35.55 -13.91 30.83
N VAL A 223 35.25 -12.77 30.17
CA VAL A 223 35.89 -11.47 30.47
C VAL A 223 34.86 -10.36 30.27
N ALA A 224 34.83 -9.46 31.24
CA ALA A 224 33.77 -8.54 31.59
C ALA A 224 33.97 -7.11 31.00
N PRO A 225 32.95 -6.25 31.11
CA PRO A 225 32.85 -4.94 30.47
C PRO A 225 33.38 -3.81 31.37
N SER A 226 34.18 -2.91 30.83
CA SER A 226 34.35 -1.53 31.34
C SER A 226 35.43 -0.78 30.55
N ALA A 227 35.00 0.06 29.62
CA ALA A 227 35.77 1.24 29.24
C ALA A 227 34.83 2.30 28.63
N LEU A 228 34.67 3.38 29.39
CA LEU A 228 34.52 4.75 28.90
C LEU A 228 33.13 5.19 28.39
N PHE A 229 32.26 5.41 29.37
CA PHE A 229 31.51 6.65 29.43
C PHE A 229 32.44 7.85 29.22
N GLN A 230 32.22 8.61 28.15
CA GLN A 230 32.47 10.05 28.14
C GLN A 230 31.14 10.78 28.04
N LYS A 231 30.91 11.64 29.04
CA LYS A 231 29.84 12.62 29.13
C LYS A 231 30.05 13.71 28.06
N GLY A 232 28.94 14.18 27.49
CA GLY A 232 28.83 15.56 27.01
C GLY A 232 28.67 15.72 25.50
N ALA A 233 27.43 15.66 25.03
CA ALA A 233 26.92 16.50 23.95
C ALA A 233 25.39 16.33 23.95
N VAL A 234 24.72 17.21 24.70
CA VAL A 234 23.35 17.60 24.33
C VAL A 234 23.57 18.47 23.09
N GLU A 235 23.32 17.93 21.90
CA GLU A 235 23.17 18.78 20.72
C GLU A 235 21.89 19.58 20.90
N GLU A 236 22.07 20.86 21.25
CA GLU A 236 21.10 21.90 20.92
C GLU A 236 20.81 21.77 19.43
N VAL A 237 19.55 21.54 19.09
CA VAL A 237 19.10 21.60 17.69
C VAL A 237 19.18 23.07 17.28
N ASP A 238 20.12 23.38 16.41
CA ASP A 238 20.25 24.66 15.72
C ASP A 238 18.90 25.09 15.15
N LEU A 239 18.51 26.32 15.47
CA LEU A 239 17.24 26.97 15.10
C LEU A 239 17.28 27.66 13.73
N ASP A 240 18.34 27.47 12.93
CA ASP A 240 18.59 28.27 11.73
C ASP A 240 18.63 27.43 10.43
N THR A 241 17.47 26.90 10.04
CA THR A 241 17.19 26.63 8.61
C THR A 241 15.82 27.20 8.27
N GLU A 242 15.83 28.40 7.70
CA GLU A 242 14.71 29.03 7.01
C GLU A 242 14.36 28.23 5.75
N GLU A 243 13.70 27.07 5.92
CA GLU A 243 12.83 26.54 4.87
C GLU A 243 11.47 27.19 5.05
N THR A 244 10.99 27.86 4.00
CA THR A 244 9.70 28.52 3.92
C THR A 244 8.58 27.57 4.31
N VAL A 245 8.17 27.63 5.58
CA VAL A 245 7.02 26.94 6.12
C VAL A 245 5.80 27.44 5.35
N GLU A 246 5.26 26.59 4.48
CA GLU A 246 3.89 26.74 3.98
C GLU A 246 2.98 26.97 5.18
N ASP A 247 2.17 28.02 5.08
CA ASP A 247 1.31 28.52 6.15
C ASP A 247 0.22 27.49 6.52
N LEU A 248 0.59 26.53 7.39
CA LEU A 248 -0.24 25.46 7.93
C LEU A 248 -1.14 25.96 9.08
N THR A 249 -1.26 27.27 9.28
CA THR A 249 -1.72 27.82 10.55
C THR A 249 -3.23 27.76 10.75
N GLY A 250 -4.04 27.39 9.76
CA GLY A 250 -5.50 27.42 9.91
C GLY A 250 -5.92 28.77 10.51
N GLU A 251 -5.63 29.85 9.79
CA GLU A 251 -6.02 31.19 10.19
C GLU A 251 -7.50 31.20 10.56
N GLU A 252 -7.82 31.79 11.72
CA GLU A 252 -9.13 32.38 11.87
C GLU A 252 -9.20 33.50 10.83
N THR A 253 -9.83 33.25 9.70
CA THR A 253 -10.50 34.33 8.99
C THR A 253 -11.71 34.70 9.85
N VAL A 254 -11.50 35.53 10.87
CA VAL A 254 -12.55 36.50 11.20
C VAL A 254 -12.71 37.29 9.92
N ASP A 255 -13.92 37.41 9.38
CA ASP A 255 -14.11 38.15 8.14
C ASP A 255 -13.37 39.47 8.27
N ALA A 256 -12.28 39.59 7.49
CA ALA A 256 -11.66 40.87 7.26
C ALA A 256 -12.78 41.66 6.64
N VAL A 257 -13.37 42.54 7.45
CA VAL A 257 -14.35 43.49 7.00
C VAL A 257 -13.76 44.07 5.72
N HIS A 258 -14.47 43.96 4.60
CA HIS A 258 -14.06 44.54 3.33
C HIS A 258 -14.00 46.08 3.36
N SER A 259 -13.88 46.69 4.54
CA SER A 259 -13.71 48.10 4.79
C SER A 259 -12.66 48.32 5.88
N PHE A 260 -11.83 49.34 5.70
CA PHE A 260 -10.80 49.78 6.65
C PHE A 260 -11.38 50.33 7.98
N HIS A 261 -12.67 50.14 8.27
CA HIS A 261 -13.38 50.70 9.42
C HIS A 261 -14.26 49.66 10.10
N SER A 262 -14.02 49.42 11.39
CA SER A 262 -14.85 48.55 12.24
C SER A 262 -16.25 49.14 12.42
N GLU A 263 -17.28 48.41 11.98
CA GLU A 263 -18.68 48.80 12.17
C GLU A 263 -19.13 48.51 13.61
N TYR A 264 -19.64 49.52 14.31
CA TYR A 264 -20.24 49.37 15.64
C TYR A 264 -21.74 49.57 15.56
N LEU A 265 -22.51 48.65 16.14
CA LEU A 265 -23.96 48.71 16.14
C LEU A 265 -24.47 49.77 17.12
N THR A 266 -25.59 50.41 16.76
CA THR A 266 -26.33 51.34 17.61
C THR A 266 -27.71 50.78 17.99
N LEU A 267 -28.18 51.04 19.21
CA LEU A 267 -29.45 50.50 19.69
C LEU A 267 -30.66 50.95 18.83
N SER A 268 -30.59 52.13 18.23
CA SER A 268 -31.64 52.71 17.37
C SER A 268 -32.09 51.82 16.20
N GLY A 269 -31.24 50.89 15.73
CA GLY A 269 -31.54 49.99 14.61
C GLY A 269 -32.19 48.66 14.99
N PHE A 270 -32.40 48.39 16.29
CA PHE A 270 -32.77 47.07 16.79
C PHE A 270 -33.93 47.13 17.79
N GLU A 271 -34.78 46.11 17.78
CA GLU A 271 -35.79 45.94 18.82
C GLU A 271 -35.16 45.33 20.07
N LEU A 272 -35.33 45.99 21.21
CA LEU A 272 -34.77 45.54 22.48
C LEU A 272 -35.58 44.38 23.07
N VAL A 273 -34.92 43.23 23.23
CA VAL A 273 -35.47 42.03 23.84
C VAL A 273 -35.14 42.01 25.32
N THR A 274 -36.19 42.06 26.16
CA THR A 274 -36.09 42.08 27.62
C THR A 274 -36.76 40.89 28.30
N LYS A 275 -37.57 40.13 27.56
CA LYS A 275 -38.32 38.96 28.06
C LYS A 275 -37.76 37.66 27.48
N ALA A 276 -37.93 36.57 28.21
CA ALA A 276 -37.56 35.23 27.74
C ALA A 276 -38.21 34.93 26.38
N SER A 277 -37.42 34.50 25.40
CA SER A 277 -37.87 34.32 24.02
C SER A 277 -36.97 33.38 23.22
N ILE A 278 -37.55 32.70 22.23
CA ILE A 278 -36.88 31.78 21.30
C ILE A 278 -37.06 32.32 19.89
N PHE A 279 -35.99 32.32 19.10
CA PHE A 279 -35.92 32.85 17.75
C PHE A 279 -35.50 31.77 16.76
N TYR A 280 -36.14 31.78 15.58
CA TYR A 280 -35.98 30.78 14.53
C TYR A 280 -35.57 31.42 13.20
N ASP A 281 -34.93 30.64 12.32
CA ASP A 281 -34.35 31.11 11.04
C ASP A 281 -35.43 31.52 10.01
N HIS A 282 -36.55 30.79 9.93
CA HIS A 282 -37.65 31.03 8.98
C HIS A 282 -39.05 30.68 9.56
N GLU A 283 -40.11 31.39 9.14
CA GLU A 283 -41.50 31.07 9.50
C GLU A 283 -42.01 29.88 8.65
N GLY A 284 -42.06 28.66 9.22
CA GLY A 284 -42.58 27.45 8.55
C GLY A 284 -42.16 26.12 9.22
N GLU A 285 -42.84 25.01 8.92
CA GLU A 285 -42.59 23.69 9.53
C GLU A 285 -41.16 23.17 9.22
N GLY A 286 -40.29 23.14 10.24
CA GLY A 286 -38.87 22.79 10.14
C GLY A 286 -37.90 23.77 10.81
N GLN A 287 -38.37 24.60 11.74
CA GLN A 287 -37.63 25.73 12.30
C GLN A 287 -36.37 25.34 13.08
N ARG A 288 -35.20 25.75 12.57
CA ARG A 288 -33.93 25.72 13.32
C ARG A 288 -33.91 26.83 14.36
N VAL A 289 -33.54 26.51 15.60
CA VAL A 289 -33.35 27.50 16.67
C VAL A 289 -32.06 28.27 16.41
N VAL A 290 -32.17 29.60 16.39
CA VAL A 290 -31.06 30.50 16.05
C VAL A 290 -30.61 31.31 17.26
N ALA A 291 -31.55 31.69 18.14
CA ALA A 291 -31.23 32.32 19.42
C ALA A 291 -32.27 31.97 20.50
N VAL A 292 -31.84 31.89 21.76
CA VAL A 292 -32.70 31.71 22.94
C VAL A 292 -32.21 32.64 24.04
N TYR A 293 -33.07 33.55 24.49
CA TYR A 293 -32.76 34.50 25.54
C TYR A 293 -33.51 34.18 26.84
N ILE A 294 -32.79 34.19 27.96
CA ILE A 294 -33.30 33.85 29.29
C ILE A 294 -32.82 34.88 30.32
N PRO A 295 -33.70 35.79 30.78
CA PRO A 295 -33.38 36.68 31.89
C PRO A 295 -33.33 35.88 33.20
N GLY A 296 -32.28 36.09 34.00
CA GLY A 296 -32.06 35.43 35.29
C GLY A 296 -31.85 33.92 35.20
N GLY A 297 -31.36 33.41 34.07
CA GLY A 297 -31.14 31.98 33.85
C GLY A 297 -30.16 31.34 34.83
N VAL A 298 -29.23 32.11 35.40
CA VAL A 298 -28.24 31.64 36.38
C VAL A 298 -28.36 32.42 37.69
N PRO A 299 -28.32 31.74 38.87
CA PRO A 299 -28.31 32.42 40.16
C PRO A 299 -27.10 33.36 40.32
N LYS A 300 -27.33 34.56 40.86
CA LYS A 300 -26.29 35.58 41.06
C LYS A 300 -25.13 35.12 41.95
N ASP A 301 -25.37 34.22 42.90
CA ASP A 301 -24.32 33.67 43.77
C ASP A 301 -23.37 32.76 42.98
N THR A 302 -23.91 31.95 42.07
CA THR A 302 -23.13 31.11 41.15
C THR A 302 -22.31 31.95 40.20
N CYS A 303 -22.89 33.05 39.68
CA CYS A 303 -22.17 34.02 38.85
C CYS A 303 -20.99 34.66 39.60
N ARG A 304 -21.21 35.12 40.84
CA ARG A 304 -20.16 35.72 41.68
C ARG A 304 -19.01 34.75 41.97
N ALA A 305 -19.31 33.50 42.30
CA ALA A 305 -18.30 32.48 42.56
C ALA A 305 -17.43 32.20 41.32
N ALA A 306 -18.05 32.08 40.14
CA ALA A 306 -17.32 31.87 38.90
C ALA A 306 -16.51 33.11 38.47
N ALA A 307 -17.05 34.32 38.66
CA ALA A 307 -16.37 35.57 38.33
C ALA A 307 -15.05 35.75 39.09
N ALA A 308 -14.99 35.34 40.37
CA ALA A 308 -13.78 35.41 41.19
C ALA A 308 -12.57 34.66 40.59
N VAL A 309 -12.82 33.66 39.74
CA VAL A 309 -11.77 32.86 39.08
C VAL A 309 -11.61 33.25 37.61
N LEU A 310 -12.70 33.36 36.86
CA LEU A 310 -12.65 33.57 35.41
C LEU A 310 -12.14 34.96 35.03
N GLU A 311 -12.36 35.98 35.88
CA GLU A 311 -11.84 37.33 35.62
C GLU A 311 -10.31 37.40 35.60
N LEU A 312 -9.62 36.45 36.24
CA LEU A 312 -8.16 36.36 36.24
C LEU A 312 -7.59 35.96 34.87
N ALA A 313 -8.41 35.38 33.98
CA ALA A 313 -7.99 34.99 32.64
C ALA A 313 -7.81 36.19 31.70
N VAL A 314 -8.40 37.33 32.04
CA VAL A 314 -8.50 38.52 31.21
C VAL A 314 -7.14 39.20 31.07
N THR A 315 -6.70 39.46 29.84
CA THR A 315 -5.43 40.14 29.56
C THR A 315 -5.55 41.17 28.43
N LYS A 316 -4.62 42.14 28.41
CA LYS A 316 -4.48 43.12 27.31
C LYS A 316 -3.50 42.69 26.21
N LYS A 317 -2.83 41.54 26.37
CA LYS A 317 -1.78 41.04 25.45
C LYS A 317 -2.33 39.97 24.51
N ASN A 318 -3.39 40.27 23.76
CA ASN A 318 -4.02 39.33 22.84
C ASN A 318 -3.90 39.78 21.37
N LEU A 319 -3.96 38.82 20.42
CA LEU A 319 -3.89 39.06 18.97
C LEU A 319 -5.15 39.76 18.40
N ARG A 320 -6.17 40.03 19.21
CA ARG A 320 -7.45 40.61 18.78
C ARG A 320 -7.43 42.14 18.61
N ALA A 321 -6.25 42.76 18.60
CA ALA A 321 -6.09 44.20 18.38
C ALA A 321 -6.57 44.64 16.98
N ALA A 322 -6.30 43.85 15.94
CA ALA A 322 -6.63 44.19 14.54
C ALA A 322 -8.13 44.06 14.21
N THR A 323 -8.83 43.12 14.85
CA THR A 323 -10.24 42.80 14.57
C THR A 323 -11.23 43.80 15.17
N ASN A 324 -10.79 44.60 16.15
CA ASN A 324 -11.67 45.43 16.98
C ASN A 324 -11.49 46.94 16.81
N GLY A 325 -10.70 47.40 15.82
CA GLY A 325 -10.64 48.82 15.45
C GLY A 325 -10.21 49.78 16.55
N GLY A 326 -9.30 49.38 17.47
CA GLY A 326 -8.90 50.23 18.60
C GLY A 326 -7.92 49.60 19.59
N LEU A 327 -7.89 50.14 20.83
CA LEU A 327 -7.09 49.65 21.95
C LEU A 327 -7.39 48.17 22.26
N PRO A 328 -6.36 47.35 22.58
CA PRO A 328 -6.55 45.92 22.80
C PRO A 328 -7.54 45.66 23.94
N PRO A 329 -8.61 44.88 23.69
CA PRO A 329 -9.64 44.65 24.68
C PRO A 329 -9.16 43.76 25.81
N ASP A 330 -9.74 43.96 26.99
CA ASP A 330 -9.57 43.09 28.14
C ASP A 330 -10.33 41.76 27.88
N THR A 331 -9.65 40.78 27.29
CA THR A 331 -10.20 39.44 27.01
C THR A 331 -9.19 38.32 27.27
N GLY A 332 -9.71 37.13 27.56
CA GLY A 332 -8.93 35.96 27.90
C GLY A 332 -9.65 34.66 27.56
N ILE A 333 -8.91 33.56 27.47
CA ILE A 333 -9.47 32.25 27.11
C ILE A 333 -9.09 31.19 28.14
N VAL A 334 -10.13 30.47 28.55
CA VAL A 334 -10.08 29.35 29.47
C VAL A 334 -10.54 28.08 28.75
N GLY A 335 -9.97 26.95 29.12
CA GLY A 335 -10.15 25.67 28.44
C GLY A 335 -9.00 25.35 27.49
N TYR A 336 -9.38 24.92 26.29
CA TYR A 336 -8.47 24.46 25.25
C TYR A 336 -8.46 25.47 24.09
N TYR A 337 -7.37 25.50 23.31
CA TYR A 337 -7.12 26.39 22.16
C TYR A 337 -6.57 27.78 22.56
N ASP A 338 -5.25 27.98 22.40
CA ASP A 338 -4.46 29.15 22.85
C ASP A 338 -4.12 30.09 21.66
N TYR A 339 -4.19 31.41 21.88
CA TYR A 339 -3.97 32.46 20.87
C TYR A 339 -2.64 33.22 21.01
N LEU A 340 -1.76 32.85 21.94
CA LEU A 340 -0.59 33.68 22.27
C LEU A 340 0.55 33.64 21.21
N THR A 341 0.76 34.78 20.56
CA THR A 341 2.00 35.43 20.04
C THR A 341 3.15 34.60 19.45
N ASN A 342 2.92 33.40 18.91
CA ASN A 342 3.93 32.75 18.07
C ASN A 342 3.29 32.27 16.77
N PRO A 343 3.65 32.85 15.59
CA PRO A 343 3.06 32.45 14.31
C PRO A 343 3.36 31.00 13.93
N THR A 344 4.33 30.35 14.60
CA THR A 344 4.93 29.11 14.09
C THR A 344 4.57 27.81 14.82
N GLN A 345 3.91 27.75 15.99
CA GLN A 345 3.80 26.45 16.68
C GLN A 345 2.49 26.22 17.49
N HIS A 346 1.64 25.34 16.95
CA HIS A 346 0.69 24.44 17.63
C HIS A 346 -0.56 25.05 18.28
N LYS A 347 -1.57 25.38 17.46
CA LYS A 347 -2.98 25.56 17.89
C LYS A 347 -3.54 24.17 18.29
N CYS A 348 -4.32 24.09 19.39
CA CYS A 348 -4.91 22.86 20.01
C CYS A 348 -4.27 22.30 21.30
N ARG A 349 -3.80 23.17 22.20
CA ARG A 349 -3.39 22.79 23.57
C ARG A 349 -4.25 23.46 24.64
N GLU A 350 -4.16 22.96 25.87
CA GLU A 350 -4.68 23.66 27.05
C GLU A 350 -4.05 25.07 27.14
N THR A 351 -4.89 26.10 27.35
CA THR A 351 -4.41 27.48 27.42
C THR A 351 -3.47 27.68 28.60
N GLU A 352 -2.57 28.66 28.51
CA GLU A 352 -1.62 28.95 29.60
C GLU A 352 -2.34 29.24 30.93
N PHE A 353 -3.47 29.94 30.87
CA PHE A 353 -4.31 30.20 32.03
C PHE A 353 -4.85 28.90 32.65
N SER A 354 -5.45 28.04 31.83
CA SER A 354 -6.00 26.75 32.23
C SER A 354 -4.97 25.88 32.96
N ARG A 355 -3.79 25.72 32.34
CA ARG A 355 -2.70 24.86 32.85
C ARG A 355 -2.23 25.27 34.24
N ARG A 356 -2.24 26.57 34.55
CA ARG A 356 -1.81 27.10 35.85
C ARG A 356 -2.91 27.11 36.90
N ASN A 357 -4.18 27.16 36.49
CA ASN A 357 -5.30 27.50 37.37
C ASN A 357 -6.41 26.44 37.42
N TRP A 358 -6.19 25.22 36.91
CA TRP A 358 -7.19 24.15 36.91
C TRP A 358 -7.77 23.82 38.29
N GLY A 359 -6.96 23.89 39.35
CA GLY A 359 -7.42 23.70 40.73
C GLY A 359 -8.45 24.74 41.17
N LEU A 360 -8.30 26.00 40.74
CA LEU A 360 -9.24 27.10 41.03
C LEU A 360 -10.49 27.02 40.14
N PHE A 361 -10.35 26.50 38.92
CA PHE A 361 -11.44 26.36 37.95
C PHE A 361 -12.61 25.49 38.46
N SER A 362 -12.36 24.59 39.41
CA SER A 362 -13.39 23.80 40.10
C SER A 362 -14.54 24.66 40.67
N GLN A 363 -14.26 25.91 41.07
CA GLN A 363 -15.27 26.84 41.57
C GLN A 363 -16.24 27.33 40.47
N SER A 364 -15.87 27.21 39.19
CA SER A 364 -16.71 27.56 38.03
C SER A 364 -17.58 26.39 37.55
N GLU A 365 -17.42 25.20 38.10
CA GLU A 365 -18.14 23.99 37.67
C GLU A 365 -19.66 24.13 37.79
N SER A 366 -20.13 24.73 38.89
CA SER A 366 -21.56 24.95 39.14
C SER A 366 -22.19 25.82 38.04
N LEU A 367 -21.48 26.87 37.59
CA LEU A 367 -21.92 27.72 36.48
C LEU A 367 -22.04 26.93 35.20
N LEU A 368 -20.99 26.19 34.81
CA LEU A 368 -20.93 25.45 33.55
C LEU A 368 -21.99 24.35 33.48
N LYS A 369 -22.20 23.62 34.57
CA LYS A 369 -23.27 22.61 34.65
C LYS A 369 -24.65 23.23 34.55
N HIS A 370 -24.85 24.43 35.09
CA HIS A 370 -26.11 25.16 34.95
C HIS A 370 -26.36 25.57 33.49
N LEU A 371 -25.34 26.13 32.83
CA LEU A 371 -25.40 26.51 31.42
C LEU A 371 -25.61 25.30 30.49
N ASP A 372 -24.91 24.18 30.73
CA ASP A 372 -25.08 22.93 29.98
C ASP A 372 -26.51 22.37 30.14
N LYS A 373 -27.06 22.43 31.36
CA LYS A 373 -28.44 22.01 31.63
C LYS A 373 -29.44 22.88 30.88
N LEU A 374 -29.33 24.20 30.95
CA LEU A 374 -30.20 25.12 30.21
C LEU A 374 -30.10 24.88 28.70
N TYR A 375 -28.88 24.67 28.19
CA TYR A 375 -28.65 24.38 26.78
C TYR A 375 -29.35 23.09 26.34
N SER A 376 -29.21 22.02 27.13
CA SER A 376 -29.87 20.74 26.84
C SER A 376 -31.40 20.82 26.81
N GLN A 377 -31.98 21.69 27.64
CA GLN A 377 -33.44 21.83 27.75
C GLN A 377 -34.03 22.70 26.63
N LEU A 378 -33.31 23.74 26.22
CA LEU A 378 -33.86 24.79 25.35
C LEU A 378 -33.48 24.63 23.88
N ALA A 379 -32.37 23.95 23.60
CA ALA A 379 -31.95 23.62 22.24
C ALA A 379 -31.43 22.16 22.17
N PRO A 380 -32.29 21.17 22.46
CA PRO A 380 -31.90 19.76 22.63
C PRO A 380 -31.20 19.18 21.39
N THR A 381 -31.64 19.55 20.18
CA THR A 381 -31.03 19.09 18.93
C THR A 381 -29.59 19.59 18.80
N HIS A 382 -29.35 20.88 19.03
CA HIS A 382 -28.01 21.47 18.96
C HIS A 382 -27.09 20.93 20.06
N HIS A 383 -27.61 20.81 21.28
CA HIS A 383 -26.88 20.20 22.40
C HIS A 383 -26.48 18.76 22.10
N HIS A 384 -27.39 17.95 21.55
CA HIS A 384 -27.09 16.57 21.18
C HIS A 384 -26.00 16.49 20.11
N LEU A 385 -26.08 17.30 19.05
CA LEU A 385 -25.05 17.34 18.01
C LEU A 385 -23.69 17.76 18.56
N GLN A 386 -23.63 18.75 19.44
CA GLN A 386 -22.39 19.19 20.07
C GLN A 386 -21.85 18.14 21.06
N ARG A 387 -22.72 17.45 21.81
CA ARG A 387 -22.34 16.36 22.72
C ARG A 387 -21.73 15.16 21.98
N VAL A 388 -22.25 14.84 20.80
CA VAL A 388 -21.70 13.78 19.94
C VAL A 388 -20.37 14.21 19.32
N ALA A 389 -20.22 15.49 18.99
CA ALA A 389 -19.02 16.02 18.36
C ALA A 389 -17.84 16.21 19.32
N ILE A 390 -18.08 16.69 20.55
CA ILE A 390 -17.01 17.04 21.48
C ILE A 390 -16.23 15.81 22.00
N PRO A 391 -14.91 15.72 21.78
CA PRO A 391 -14.10 14.66 22.37
C PRO A 391 -14.06 14.77 23.90
N SER A 392 -14.14 13.63 24.61
CA SER A 392 -14.26 13.60 26.08
C SER A 392 -13.13 14.34 26.80
N GLN A 393 -11.91 14.28 26.27
CA GLN A 393 -10.74 14.95 26.83
C GLN A 393 -10.82 16.48 26.84
N TYR A 394 -11.59 17.07 25.93
CA TYR A 394 -11.71 18.52 25.81
C TYR A 394 -12.96 19.06 26.51
N GLN A 395 -13.76 18.21 27.15
CA GLN A 395 -14.96 18.63 27.87
C GLN A 395 -14.58 19.38 29.14
N LEU A 396 -15.05 20.62 29.27
CA LEU A 396 -14.91 21.39 30.50
C LEU A 396 -15.92 20.89 31.53
N CYS A 397 -15.43 20.33 32.64
CA CYS A 397 -16.25 19.79 33.73
C CYS A 397 -17.35 18.80 33.26
N GLY A 398 -17.08 18.02 32.21
CA GLY A 398 -18.03 17.06 31.63
C GLY A 398 -19.22 17.67 30.87
N THR A 399 -19.14 18.96 30.51
CA THR A 399 -20.16 19.67 29.71
C THR A 399 -19.91 19.56 28.20
N VAL A 400 -20.81 20.10 27.38
CA VAL A 400 -20.61 20.18 25.92
C VAL A 400 -19.64 21.30 25.48
N PHE A 401 -19.01 22.00 26.41
CA PHE A 401 -18.12 23.12 26.12
C PHE A 401 -16.65 22.70 26.13
N SER A 402 -15.88 23.25 25.20
CA SER A 402 -14.41 23.04 25.14
C SER A 402 -13.61 24.26 25.57
N THR A 403 -14.20 25.43 25.40
CA THR A 403 -13.52 26.72 25.49
C THR A 403 -14.48 27.76 26.07
N ILE A 404 -13.95 28.68 26.86
CA ILE A 404 -14.66 29.83 27.42
C ILE A 404 -13.86 31.07 27.06
N THR A 405 -14.49 32.03 26.37
CA THR A 405 -13.94 33.38 26.24
C THR A 405 -14.48 34.25 27.37
N VAL A 406 -13.59 34.93 28.09
CA VAL A 406 -13.94 35.87 29.16
C VAL A 406 -13.63 37.27 28.66
N ASN A 407 -14.64 38.14 28.68
CA ASN A 407 -14.54 39.53 28.20
C ASN A 407 -14.89 40.49 29.34
N ARG A 408 -13.99 41.44 29.62
CA ARG A 408 -14.21 42.53 30.59
C ARG A 408 -14.30 43.86 29.87
N ASN A 409 -15.30 44.67 30.22
CA ASN A 409 -15.54 46.03 29.69
C ASN A 409 -15.48 46.09 28.16
N PHE A 410 -16.06 45.08 27.52
CA PHE A 410 -15.87 44.82 26.10
C PHE A 410 -17.10 45.20 25.28
N ARG A 411 -16.92 46.13 24.33
CA ARG A 411 -17.86 46.44 23.25
C ARG A 411 -17.28 45.94 21.94
N THR A 412 -17.90 44.90 21.37
CA THR A 412 -17.42 44.28 20.13
C THR A 412 -18.00 44.96 18.89
N ALA A 413 -17.16 45.15 17.86
CA ALA A 413 -17.62 45.50 16.51
C ALA A 413 -18.37 44.32 15.86
N VAL A 414 -19.01 44.55 14.71
CA VAL A 414 -19.72 43.51 13.96
C VAL A 414 -18.73 42.44 13.46
N HIS A 415 -19.00 41.16 13.76
CA HIS A 415 -18.19 40.02 13.34
C HIS A 415 -19.00 38.70 13.28
N THR A 416 -18.36 37.63 12.82
CA THR A 416 -18.85 36.24 12.84
C THR A 416 -17.75 35.31 13.38
N ASP A 417 -18.12 34.26 14.11
CA ASP A 417 -17.17 33.31 14.71
C ASP A 417 -17.05 32.02 13.89
N LYS A 418 -16.42 32.10 12.70
CA LYS A 418 -16.27 30.96 11.77
C LYS A 418 -15.52 29.73 12.34
N GLY A 419 -14.79 29.89 13.44
CA GLY A 419 -14.01 28.84 14.10
C GLY A 419 -14.81 27.92 15.03
N ASP A 420 -16.06 28.26 15.32
CA ASP A 420 -16.93 27.50 16.23
C ASP A 420 -17.69 26.40 15.51
N PHE A 421 -18.14 25.39 16.27
CA PHE A 421 -18.87 24.25 15.75
C PHE A 421 -20.23 24.66 15.19
N ARG A 422 -20.36 24.71 13.85
CA ARG A 422 -21.52 25.23 13.11
C ARG A 422 -22.87 24.60 13.49
N SER A 423 -22.89 23.33 13.90
CA SER A 423 -24.13 22.65 14.28
C SER A 423 -24.51 22.86 15.75
N GLY A 424 -23.67 23.52 16.54
CA GLY A 424 -23.91 23.94 17.92
C GLY A 424 -24.37 25.40 18.03
N LEU A 425 -24.47 25.88 19.26
CA LEU A 425 -24.76 27.27 19.63
C LEU A 425 -23.73 27.74 20.65
N GLY A 426 -23.30 29.00 20.55
CA GLY A 426 -22.52 29.65 21.60
C GLY A 426 -23.43 30.02 22.77
N VAL A 427 -22.94 29.84 24.00
CA VAL A 427 -23.68 30.17 25.22
C VAL A 427 -23.02 31.37 25.89
N LEU A 428 -23.66 32.52 25.77
CA LEU A 428 -23.21 33.77 26.37
C LEU A 428 -23.92 34.02 27.70
N SER A 429 -23.18 34.43 28.72
CA SER A 429 -23.75 34.89 29.99
C SER A 429 -22.95 36.04 30.60
N VAL A 430 -23.63 36.96 31.28
CA VAL A 430 -22.98 38.02 32.06
C VAL A 430 -22.88 37.57 33.50
N ILE A 431 -21.66 37.50 34.03
CA ILE A 431 -21.39 36.92 35.35
C ILE A 431 -21.08 37.96 36.43
N ASN A 432 -20.69 39.17 36.05
CA ASN A 432 -20.41 40.24 37.01
C ASN A 432 -20.51 41.63 36.36
N GLY A 433 -20.75 42.65 37.18
CA GLY A 433 -20.62 44.05 36.79
C GLY A 433 -21.86 44.93 36.97
N GLU A 434 -21.63 46.24 36.93
CA GLU A 434 -22.62 47.33 36.93
C GLU A 434 -22.44 48.15 35.66
N PHE A 435 -23.46 48.13 34.78
CA PHE A 435 -23.44 48.80 33.49
C PHE A 435 -24.85 49.02 32.97
N GLU A 436 -25.00 49.98 32.06
CA GLU A 436 -26.22 50.24 31.30
C GLU A 436 -25.88 50.28 29.80
N GLY A 437 -26.71 49.70 28.94
CA GLY A 437 -26.39 49.48 27.52
C GLY A 437 -25.58 48.20 27.26
N CYS A 438 -24.68 48.24 26.26
CA CYS A 438 -23.83 47.12 25.84
C CYS A 438 -24.61 45.84 25.47
N HIS A 439 -25.74 45.99 24.78
CA HIS A 439 -26.60 44.88 24.39
C HIS A 439 -25.96 44.09 23.24
N LEU A 440 -26.10 42.77 23.22
CA LEU A 440 -25.66 41.98 22.07
C LEU A 440 -26.74 42.12 20.98
N ALA A 441 -26.38 42.60 19.80
CA ALA A 441 -27.28 42.75 18.68
C ALA A 441 -26.91 41.78 17.55
N ILE A 442 -27.92 41.14 16.96
CA ILE A 442 -27.79 40.18 15.85
C ILE A 442 -28.50 40.78 14.64
N LYS A 443 -27.74 41.05 13.56
CA LYS A 443 -28.23 41.80 12.38
C LYS A 443 -29.40 41.11 11.69
N SER A 444 -29.27 39.82 11.40
CA SER A 444 -30.30 39.04 10.69
C SER A 444 -31.63 39.01 11.44
N LEU A 445 -31.60 39.02 12.77
CA LEU A 445 -32.80 39.03 13.62
C LEU A 445 -33.39 40.43 13.83
N LYS A 446 -32.62 41.50 13.58
CA LYS A 446 -32.94 42.88 13.96
C LYS A 446 -33.33 43.03 15.44
N LYS A 447 -32.73 42.21 16.31
CA LYS A 447 -32.95 42.21 17.76
C LYS A 447 -31.67 42.55 18.52
N ALA A 448 -31.81 43.26 19.64
CA ALA A 448 -30.77 43.50 20.63
C ALA A 448 -31.17 42.93 21.99
N PHE A 449 -30.29 42.15 22.62
CA PHE A 449 -30.60 41.41 23.86
C PHE A 449 -30.07 42.13 25.10
N GLN A 450 -30.97 42.47 26.03
CA GLN A 450 -30.64 43.21 27.25
C GLN A 450 -30.01 42.32 28.33
N LEU A 451 -28.76 41.91 28.13
CA LEU A 451 -28.06 41.01 29.05
C LEU A 451 -27.66 41.71 30.36
N LYS A 452 -28.22 41.26 31.49
CA LYS A 452 -27.83 41.62 32.87
C LYS A 452 -27.11 40.46 33.57
N VAL A 453 -26.55 40.71 34.74
CA VAL A 453 -25.88 39.68 35.54
C VAL A 453 -26.85 38.53 35.86
N GLY A 454 -26.47 37.32 35.42
CA GLY A 454 -27.27 36.10 35.53
C GLY A 454 -28.08 35.75 34.28
N ASP A 455 -28.15 36.63 33.29
CA ASP A 455 -28.87 36.36 32.04
C ASP A 455 -28.05 35.45 31.12
N VAL A 456 -28.76 34.66 30.29
CA VAL A 456 -28.16 33.71 29.35
C VAL A 456 -28.73 33.93 27.96
N LEU A 457 -27.86 33.93 26.96
CA LEU A 457 -28.22 33.93 25.55
C LEU A 457 -27.50 32.77 24.85
N LEU A 458 -28.28 31.85 24.31
CA LEU A 458 -27.79 30.84 23.38
C LEU A 458 -27.98 31.37 21.98
N PHE A 459 -26.97 31.36 21.11
CA PHE A 459 -27.13 31.87 19.74
C PHE A 459 -26.17 31.22 18.75
N ASP A 460 -26.53 31.26 17.47
CA ASP A 460 -25.67 30.85 16.37
C ASP A 460 -24.57 31.92 16.15
N THR A 461 -23.34 31.60 16.55
CA THR A 461 -22.20 32.52 16.49
C THR A 461 -21.72 32.78 15.06
N SER A 462 -22.23 32.03 14.07
CA SER A 462 -21.95 32.29 12.65
C SER A 462 -22.73 33.47 12.07
N LEU A 463 -23.74 33.98 12.79
CA LEU A 463 -24.48 35.17 12.39
C LEU A 463 -23.71 36.45 12.68
N GLU A 464 -23.90 37.48 11.85
CA GLU A 464 -23.31 38.80 12.08
C GLU A 464 -23.86 39.43 13.36
N HIS A 465 -22.97 39.66 14.33
CA HIS A 465 -23.32 40.17 15.65
C HIS A 465 -22.28 41.13 16.21
N GLY A 466 -22.70 41.99 17.15
CA GLY A 466 -21.84 42.97 17.82
C GLY A 466 -22.52 43.59 19.04
N ASN A 467 -21.85 44.49 19.77
CA ASN A 467 -22.43 45.16 20.93
C ASN A 467 -22.89 46.60 20.61
N THR A 468 -24.06 46.96 21.13
CA THR A 468 -24.54 48.36 21.13
C THR A 468 -23.70 49.23 22.07
N GLU A 469 -23.93 50.54 22.01
CA GLU A 469 -23.34 51.56 22.88
C GLU A 469 -23.58 51.29 24.37
N VAL A 470 -22.61 51.69 25.19
CA VAL A 470 -22.73 51.76 26.66
C VAL A 470 -23.35 53.12 26.99
N VAL A 471 -24.33 53.12 27.87
CA VAL A 471 -24.99 54.33 28.36
C VAL A 471 -24.13 54.90 29.49
N HIS A 472 -23.74 56.18 29.38
CA HIS A 472 -22.85 56.88 30.32
C HIS A 472 -21.47 56.20 30.55
N PRO A 473 -20.64 56.02 29.51
CA PRO A 473 -19.33 55.34 29.63
C PRO A 473 -18.32 56.09 30.52
N GLU A 474 -18.54 57.38 30.76
CA GLU A 474 -17.76 58.25 31.67
C GLU A 474 -17.91 57.82 33.14
N ASN A 475 -19.06 57.25 33.51
CA ASN A 475 -19.25 56.65 34.82
C ASN A 475 -18.52 55.30 34.80
N HIS A 476 -17.65 55.04 35.78
CA HIS A 476 -16.92 53.78 35.88
C HIS A 476 -17.89 52.60 35.75
N TRP A 477 -17.90 51.93 34.59
CA TRP A 477 -18.72 50.77 34.32
C TRP A 477 -17.87 49.51 34.37
N GLN A 478 -18.47 48.44 34.87
CA GLN A 478 -17.84 47.13 34.92
C GLN A 478 -18.78 46.12 34.29
N ARG A 479 -18.29 45.31 33.35
CA ARG A 479 -19.05 44.19 32.78
C ARG A 479 -18.10 43.03 32.50
N THR A 480 -18.34 41.90 33.14
CA THR A 480 -17.68 40.63 32.83
C THR A 480 -18.69 39.69 32.20
N SER A 481 -18.46 39.35 30.94
CA SER A 481 -19.25 38.37 30.18
C SER A 481 -18.40 37.19 29.75
N ILE A 482 -19.03 36.03 29.63
CA ILE A 482 -18.40 34.82 29.12
C ILE A 482 -19.16 34.28 27.92
N VAL A 483 -18.45 33.60 27.02
CA VAL A 483 -19.03 32.84 25.92
C VAL A 483 -18.43 31.44 25.92
N CYS A 484 -19.28 30.42 26.06
CA CYS A 484 -18.88 29.01 26.09
C CYS A 484 -19.25 28.32 24.77
N TYR A 485 -18.31 27.59 24.15
CA TYR A 485 -18.51 26.95 22.85
C TYR A 485 -17.60 25.73 22.59
N LEU A 486 -17.88 25.01 21.50
CA LEU A 486 -17.02 23.96 20.94
C LEU A 486 -16.21 24.51 19.75
N ARG A 487 -14.88 24.43 19.82
CA ARG A 487 -13.99 24.82 18.71
C ARG A 487 -13.78 23.68 17.73
N THR A 488 -14.05 23.94 16.45
CA THR A 488 -13.93 22.93 15.38
C THR A 488 -12.49 22.48 15.16
N GLY A 489 -11.52 23.39 15.38
CA GLY A 489 -10.08 23.09 15.23
C GLY A 489 -9.57 21.97 16.14
N LEU A 490 -10.16 21.81 17.35
CA LEU A 490 -9.82 20.73 18.29
C LEU A 490 -10.18 19.33 17.77
N MET A 491 -11.03 19.26 16.75
CA MET A 491 -11.43 18.02 16.07
C MET A 491 -10.63 17.78 14.77
N SER A 492 -9.62 18.60 14.49
CA SER A 492 -8.79 18.42 13.29
C SER A 492 -7.83 17.24 13.43
N SER A 493 -7.51 16.60 12.30
CA SER A 493 -6.56 15.49 12.24
C SER A 493 -5.16 15.89 12.74
N VAL A 494 -4.76 17.15 12.51
CA VAL A 494 -3.50 17.72 12.99
C VAL A 494 -3.43 17.68 14.51
N CYS A 495 -4.50 18.14 15.17
CA CYS A 495 -4.56 18.19 16.63
C CYS A 495 -4.66 16.81 17.28
N GLU A 496 -5.37 15.87 16.64
CA GLU A 496 -5.40 14.47 17.07
C GLU A 496 -4.01 13.82 16.93
N MET A 497 -3.32 14.07 15.83
CA MET A 497 -2.00 13.52 15.55
C MET A 497 -0.93 14.08 16.50
N GLU A 498 -0.92 15.39 16.76
CA GLU A 498 -0.01 16.00 17.74
C GLU A 498 -0.21 15.46 19.14
N ARG A 499 -1.47 15.33 19.58
CA ARG A 499 -1.79 14.70 20.86
C ARG A 499 -1.21 13.29 20.93
N ARG A 500 -1.35 12.51 19.86
CA ARG A 500 -0.80 11.15 19.76
C ARG A 500 0.72 11.14 19.81
N LYS A 501 1.38 12.06 19.09
CA LYS A 501 2.84 12.25 19.14
C LYS A 501 3.29 12.60 20.57
N HIS A 502 2.57 13.47 21.28
CA HIS A 502 2.89 13.84 22.66
C HIS A 502 2.70 12.68 23.65
N LEU A 503 1.58 11.95 23.57
CA LEU A 503 1.35 10.75 24.37
C LEU A 503 2.45 9.71 24.10
N ASN A 504 2.81 9.47 22.83
CA ASN A 504 3.90 8.57 22.47
C ASN A 504 5.23 9.01 23.09
N ARG A 505 5.55 10.31 23.13
CA ARG A 505 6.75 10.83 23.79
C ARG A 505 6.74 10.59 25.30
N LEU A 506 5.61 10.83 25.96
CA LEU A 506 5.45 10.57 27.40
C LEU A 506 5.59 9.08 27.73
N ILE A 507 5.01 8.22 26.90
CA ILE A 507 5.12 6.77 27.03
C ILE A 507 6.58 6.34 26.83
N LEU A 508 7.27 6.86 25.82
CA LEU A 508 8.71 6.57 25.60
C LEU A 508 9.57 7.04 26.78
N GLN A 509 9.28 8.21 27.37
CA GLN A 509 9.97 8.69 28.56
C GLN A 509 9.70 7.79 29.79
N GLN A 510 8.47 7.34 29.98
CA GLN A 510 8.14 6.38 31.04
C GLN A 510 8.83 5.04 30.83
N LEU A 511 8.87 4.53 29.60
CA LEU A 511 9.56 3.29 29.21
C LEU A 511 11.07 3.36 29.43
N LEU A 512 11.70 4.53 29.22
CA LEU A 512 13.11 4.76 29.50
C LEU A 512 13.42 4.80 31.00
N ASN A 513 12.44 5.19 31.83
CA ASN A 513 12.58 5.32 33.27
C ASN A 513 12.18 4.06 34.07
N THR A 514 11.55 3.07 33.44
CA THR A 514 11.14 1.83 34.13
C THR A 514 12.30 0.83 34.15
N GLU A 515 12.81 0.49 35.33
CA GLU A 515 13.75 -0.63 35.50
C GLU A 515 13.13 -1.91 34.91
N ILE A 516 13.87 -2.55 34.00
CA ILE A 516 13.45 -3.69 33.18
C ILE A 516 13.08 -4.88 34.08
N ARG A 517 11.81 -4.99 34.48
CA ARG A 517 11.24 -6.18 35.14
C ARG A 517 10.06 -6.80 34.39
N HIS A 518 9.39 -6.05 33.52
CA HIS A 518 8.26 -6.55 32.72
C HIS A 518 8.67 -6.81 31.27
N THR A 519 8.39 -8.02 30.76
CA THR A 519 8.63 -8.41 29.35
C THR A 519 7.62 -7.77 28.38
N THR A 520 6.47 -7.34 28.90
CA THR A 520 5.35 -6.76 28.16
C THR A 520 4.85 -5.53 28.91
N VAL A 521 4.55 -4.44 28.20
CA VAL A 521 4.04 -3.18 28.76
C VAL A 521 2.70 -2.83 28.12
N ASN A 522 1.80 -2.23 28.89
CA ASN A 522 0.58 -1.61 28.38
C ASN A 522 0.88 -0.16 27.97
N ILE A 523 0.94 0.11 26.66
CA ILE A 523 1.23 1.44 26.11
C ILE A 523 0.15 2.46 26.49
N ASN A 524 -1.08 2.02 26.73
CA ASN A 524 -2.20 2.89 27.08
C ASN A 524 -2.39 3.09 28.60
N GLU A 525 -1.46 2.64 29.44
CA GLU A 525 -1.58 2.72 30.91
C GLU A 525 -1.80 4.16 31.42
N VAL A 526 -1.27 5.15 30.70
CA VAL A 526 -1.37 6.58 31.05
C VAL A 526 -2.78 7.15 30.88
N ASP A 527 -3.61 6.54 30.01
CA ASP A 527 -4.96 7.00 29.72
C ASP A 527 -5.97 5.89 30.02
N SER A 528 -6.58 5.96 31.20
CA SER A 528 -7.57 4.99 31.67
C SER A 528 -8.85 4.95 30.84
N SER A 529 -9.07 5.91 29.93
CA SER A 529 -10.19 5.90 29.00
C SER A 529 -9.95 5.01 27.76
N LEU A 530 -8.70 4.61 27.51
CA LEU A 530 -8.32 3.78 26.37
C LEU A 530 -8.22 2.30 26.79
N PRO A 531 -8.66 1.35 25.93
CA PRO A 531 -8.44 -0.06 26.18
C PRO A 531 -6.95 -0.40 26.24
N PRO A 532 -6.57 -1.45 27.00
CA PRO A 532 -5.17 -1.83 27.13
C PRO A 532 -4.59 -2.29 25.78
N LEU A 533 -3.38 -1.82 25.48
CA LEU A 533 -2.60 -2.19 24.31
C LEU A 533 -1.25 -2.75 24.78
N PHE A 534 -1.14 -4.08 24.78
CA PHE A 534 0.04 -4.78 25.26
C PHE A 534 1.06 -4.99 24.16
N VAL A 535 2.30 -4.56 24.41
CA VAL A 535 3.42 -4.68 23.47
C VAL A 535 4.67 -5.15 24.22
N PRO A 536 5.52 -6.01 23.63
CA PRO A 536 6.81 -6.34 24.21
C PRO A 536 7.64 -5.07 24.45
N THR A 537 8.28 -4.96 25.61
CA THR A 537 9.02 -3.75 26.01
C THR A 537 10.09 -3.34 24.99
N ARG A 538 10.82 -4.32 24.45
CA ARG A 538 11.85 -4.10 23.43
C ARG A 538 11.24 -3.62 22.10
N LEU A 539 10.08 -4.15 21.72
CA LEU A 539 9.38 -3.75 20.50
C LEU A 539 8.79 -2.34 20.59
N ALA A 540 8.29 -1.93 21.77
CA ALA A 540 7.70 -0.61 21.97
C ALA A 540 8.64 0.54 21.54
N SER A 541 9.95 0.38 21.80
CA SER A 541 10.98 1.35 21.38
C SER A 541 11.23 1.42 19.87
N GLN A 542 10.84 0.39 19.11
CA GLN A 542 11.09 0.27 17.67
C GLN A 542 9.89 0.72 16.82
N LEU A 543 8.70 0.86 17.42
CA LEU A 543 7.49 1.27 16.72
C LEU A 543 7.56 2.76 16.35
N ALA A 544 7.32 3.06 15.07
CA ALA A 544 7.26 4.45 14.60
C ALA A 544 6.00 5.16 15.13
N PRO A 545 6.01 6.51 15.27
CA PRO A 545 4.85 7.27 15.71
C PRO A 545 3.57 6.98 14.92
N VAL A 546 3.69 6.82 13.60
CA VAL A 546 2.56 6.49 12.70
C VAL A 546 2.01 5.09 12.97
N GLN A 547 2.85 4.12 13.34
CA GLN A 547 2.43 2.77 13.68
C GLN A 547 1.68 2.74 15.01
N LEU A 548 2.17 3.49 16.00
CA LEU A 548 1.48 3.71 17.28
C LEU A 548 0.14 4.41 17.08
N ALA A 549 0.07 5.41 16.18
CA ALA A 549 -1.16 6.08 15.84
C ALA A 549 -2.21 5.12 15.23
N ALA A 550 -1.78 4.29 14.28
CA ALA A 550 -2.63 3.25 13.68
C ALA A 550 -3.12 2.24 14.73
N LEU A 551 -2.24 1.74 15.59
CA LEU A 551 -2.61 0.81 16.69
C LEU A 551 -3.63 1.43 17.62
N GLY A 552 -3.40 2.67 18.06
CA GLY A 552 -4.34 3.37 18.92
C GLY A 552 -5.71 3.55 18.25
N PHE A 553 -5.75 3.86 16.95
CA PHE A 553 -7.02 4.02 16.23
C PHE A 553 -7.79 2.70 16.19
N ILE A 554 -7.12 1.59 15.90
CA ILE A 554 -7.73 0.25 15.91
C ILE A 554 -8.31 -0.07 17.30
N VAL A 555 -7.54 0.21 18.36
CA VAL A 555 -7.94 -0.05 19.75
C VAL A 555 -9.17 0.78 20.14
N GLU A 556 -9.22 2.06 19.78
CA GLU A 556 -10.37 2.93 20.03
C GLU A 556 -11.64 2.39 19.33
N ARG A 557 -11.51 1.97 18.06
CA ARG A 557 -12.62 1.37 17.30
C ARG A 557 -13.08 0.04 17.88
N THR A 558 -12.14 -0.76 18.39
CA THR A 558 -12.42 -2.02 19.08
C THR A 558 -13.30 -1.78 20.31
N ASN A 559 -13.02 -0.75 21.10
CA ASN A 559 -13.85 -0.38 22.27
C ASN A 559 -15.30 -0.06 21.88
N LYS A 560 -15.48 0.60 20.73
CA LYS A 560 -16.79 0.94 20.17
C LYS A 560 -17.47 -0.25 19.47
N GLN A 561 -16.94 -1.47 19.64
CA GLN A 561 -17.38 -2.69 18.94
C GLN A 561 -17.48 -2.51 17.42
N SER A 562 -16.55 -1.74 16.85
CA SER A 562 -16.50 -1.41 15.43
C SER A 562 -15.21 -1.91 14.80
N GLY A 563 -15.31 -2.46 13.61
CA GLY A 563 -14.16 -2.64 12.72
C GLY A 563 -13.65 -1.33 12.14
N CYS A 564 -12.55 -1.40 11.41
CA CYS A 564 -11.92 -0.24 10.76
C CYS A 564 -11.08 -0.61 9.54
N VAL A 565 -10.73 0.40 8.75
CA VAL A 565 -9.81 0.32 7.62
C VAL A 565 -8.54 1.09 7.99
N VAL A 566 -7.38 0.45 7.85
CA VAL A 566 -6.06 1.03 8.09
C VAL A 566 -5.40 1.23 6.74
N ALA A 567 -5.51 2.45 6.22
CA ALA A 567 -4.99 2.88 4.93
C ALA A 567 -3.67 3.66 5.11
N MET A 568 -2.62 2.95 5.48
CA MET A 568 -1.27 3.51 5.56
C MET A 568 -0.57 3.37 4.20
N THR A 569 0.23 4.36 3.79
CA THR A 569 1.05 4.25 2.59
C THR A 569 1.90 2.97 2.59
N MET A 570 2.22 2.50 1.40
CA MET A 570 3.04 1.31 1.24
C MET A 570 4.46 1.56 1.76
N GLY A 571 4.97 0.64 2.58
CA GLY A 571 6.28 0.79 3.22
C GLY A 571 6.24 1.24 4.70
N LEU A 572 5.12 1.71 5.22
CA LEU A 572 5.00 2.18 6.62
C LEU A 572 4.89 1.06 7.70
N GLY A 573 4.92 -0.22 7.30
CA GLY A 573 4.91 -1.35 8.25
C GLY A 573 3.52 -1.79 8.72
N LYS A 574 2.54 -1.87 7.81
CA LYS A 574 1.18 -2.40 8.10
C LYS A 574 1.19 -3.81 8.71
N THR A 575 2.09 -4.68 8.23
CA THR A 575 2.25 -6.04 8.75
C THR A 575 2.68 -6.04 10.22
N LEU A 576 3.61 -5.16 10.60
CA LEU A 576 4.03 -5.01 12.00
C LEU A 576 2.88 -4.52 12.90
N VAL A 577 2.09 -3.54 12.41
CA VAL A 577 0.89 -3.08 13.12
C VAL A 577 -0.08 -4.25 13.37
N ALA A 578 -0.32 -5.07 12.35
CA ALA A 578 -1.21 -6.22 12.45
C ALA A 578 -0.69 -7.32 13.40
N LEU A 579 0.61 -7.65 13.34
CA LEU A 579 1.23 -8.63 14.24
C LEU A 579 1.22 -8.14 15.70
N THR A 580 1.50 -6.85 15.93
CA THR A 580 1.45 -6.23 17.26
C THR A 580 0.02 -6.27 17.82
N LEU A 581 -0.98 -6.00 16.99
CA LEU A 581 -2.39 -6.14 17.35
C LEU A 581 -2.75 -7.58 17.74
N CYS A 582 -2.30 -8.57 16.96
CA CYS A 582 -2.53 -9.99 17.27
C CYS A 582 -1.92 -10.38 18.61
N PHE A 583 -0.68 -9.94 18.88
CA PHE A 583 0.00 -10.17 20.14
C PHE A 583 -0.78 -9.58 21.32
N SER A 584 -1.19 -8.32 21.23
CA SER A 584 -1.97 -7.66 22.27
C SER A 584 -3.28 -8.39 22.56
N HIS A 585 -3.98 -8.88 21.53
CA HIS A 585 -5.22 -9.62 21.70
C HIS A 585 -5.02 -11.00 22.33
N LEU A 586 -3.99 -11.75 21.92
CA LEU A 586 -3.68 -13.03 22.54
C LEU A 586 -3.20 -12.88 23.98
N HIS A 587 -2.57 -11.75 24.33
CA HIS A 587 -2.24 -11.44 25.72
C HIS A 587 -3.51 -11.26 26.58
N LEU A 588 -4.52 -10.60 26.04
CA LEU A 588 -5.82 -10.41 26.69
C LEU A 588 -6.69 -11.69 26.71
N ALA A 589 -6.62 -12.48 25.65
CA ALA A 589 -7.42 -13.69 25.45
C ALA A 589 -6.56 -14.84 24.90
N PRO A 590 -5.83 -15.58 25.76
CA PRO A 590 -4.85 -16.59 25.34
C PRO A 590 -5.41 -17.79 24.55
N GLN A 591 -6.72 -18.00 24.61
CA GLN A 591 -7.42 -19.11 23.92
C GLN A 591 -8.14 -18.68 22.64
N ALA A 592 -8.13 -17.38 22.31
CA ALA A 592 -8.85 -16.85 21.16
C ALA A 592 -8.14 -17.18 19.84
N ASP A 593 -8.93 -17.43 18.80
CA ASP A 593 -8.41 -17.64 17.45
C ASP A 593 -8.49 -16.34 16.62
N ILE A 594 -7.44 -16.09 15.83
CA ILE A 594 -7.33 -14.93 14.94
C ILE A 594 -7.19 -15.43 13.51
N LEU A 595 -7.91 -14.80 12.59
CA LEU A 595 -7.85 -15.13 11.16
C LEU A 595 -7.26 -13.96 10.38
N ILE A 596 -6.13 -14.21 9.72
CA ILE A 596 -5.48 -13.30 8.79
C ILE A 596 -5.65 -13.86 7.37
N LEU A 597 -6.30 -13.08 6.52
CA LEU A 597 -6.42 -13.37 5.10
C LEU A 597 -5.45 -12.51 4.32
N THR A 598 -4.58 -13.15 3.55
CA THR A 598 -3.59 -12.47 2.70
C THR A 598 -3.50 -13.19 1.36
N PRO A 599 -3.15 -12.51 0.26
CA PRO A 599 -2.85 -13.20 -1.00
C PRO A 599 -1.79 -14.29 -0.81
N LYS A 600 -1.99 -15.48 -1.42
CA LYS A 600 -1.02 -16.60 -1.43
C LYS A 600 0.45 -16.15 -1.49
N PRO A 601 0.83 -15.21 -2.38
CA PRO A 601 2.23 -14.91 -2.57
C PRO A 601 2.89 -14.11 -1.44
N ILE A 602 2.12 -13.54 -0.52
CA ILE A 602 2.59 -12.69 0.58
C ILE A 602 2.64 -13.47 1.90
N ILE A 603 2.10 -14.69 1.96
CA ILE A 603 2.10 -15.51 3.20
C ILE A 603 3.51 -15.72 3.75
N SER A 604 4.49 -16.00 2.88
CA SER A 604 5.87 -16.17 3.29
C SER A 604 6.48 -14.89 3.90
N HIS A 605 6.12 -13.71 3.38
CA HIS A 605 6.50 -12.43 3.98
C HIS A 605 5.91 -12.22 5.38
N TRP A 606 4.69 -12.70 5.65
CA TRP A 606 4.11 -12.68 7.00
C TRP A 606 4.91 -13.55 7.99
N VAL A 607 5.38 -14.72 7.54
CA VAL A 607 6.23 -15.61 8.33
C VAL A 607 7.60 -14.98 8.59
N ASP A 608 8.22 -14.40 7.54
CA ASP A 608 9.52 -13.72 7.63
C ASP A 608 9.46 -12.53 8.60
N GLU A 609 8.42 -11.69 8.52
CA GLU A 609 8.22 -10.56 9.45
C GLU A 609 7.96 -11.04 10.88
N LYS A 610 7.17 -12.10 11.09
CA LYS A 610 6.98 -12.69 12.43
C LYS A 610 8.31 -13.17 13.03
N ASN A 611 9.17 -13.81 12.23
CA ASN A 611 10.47 -14.27 12.71
C ASN A 611 11.41 -13.11 13.01
N LYS A 612 11.45 -12.10 12.13
CA LYS A 612 12.22 -10.86 12.32
C LYS A 612 11.85 -10.13 13.60
N TRP A 613 10.56 -9.93 13.89
CA TRP A 613 10.16 -9.21 15.11
C TRP A 613 10.19 -10.07 16.37
N GLY A 614 10.35 -11.40 16.23
CA GLY A 614 10.58 -12.31 17.34
C GLY A 614 11.82 -11.96 18.17
N MET A 615 12.88 -11.40 17.57
CA MET A 615 14.08 -10.96 18.32
C MET A 615 13.78 -9.81 19.30
N TYR A 616 12.68 -9.07 19.09
CA TYR A 616 12.19 -8.00 19.97
C TYR A 616 11.09 -8.47 20.93
N GLY A 617 10.87 -9.78 21.06
CA GLY A 617 9.91 -10.39 22.00
C GLY A 617 8.52 -10.65 21.43
N LEU A 618 8.29 -10.45 20.12
CA LEU A 618 7.00 -10.70 19.48
C LEU A 618 6.79 -12.20 19.19
N HIS A 619 6.50 -12.98 20.22
CA HIS A 619 6.30 -14.43 20.13
C HIS A 619 4.81 -14.81 20.12
N PHE A 620 4.46 -15.81 19.31
CA PHE A 620 3.11 -16.35 19.19
C PHE A 620 3.11 -17.83 19.60
N PRO A 621 2.13 -18.30 20.41
CA PRO A 621 2.06 -19.71 20.82
C PRO A 621 1.87 -20.66 19.63
N HIS A 622 0.91 -20.33 18.77
CA HIS A 622 0.64 -21.07 17.54
C HIS A 622 0.42 -20.09 16.39
N PHE A 623 1.30 -20.14 15.39
CA PHE A 623 1.24 -19.33 14.18
C PHE A 623 1.17 -20.26 12.97
N VAL A 624 -0.03 -20.42 12.42
CA VAL A 624 -0.35 -21.44 11.41
C VAL A 624 -0.46 -20.78 10.05
N ALA A 625 0.55 -20.96 9.20
CA ALA A 625 0.63 -20.29 7.90
C ALA A 625 0.67 -21.30 6.74
N SER A 626 -0.13 -21.05 5.69
CA SER A 626 -0.11 -21.86 4.47
C SER A 626 1.04 -21.43 3.55
N ASP A 627 2.27 -21.81 3.91
CA ASP A 627 3.52 -21.57 3.16
C ASP A 627 3.54 -22.19 1.73
N GLY A 628 2.65 -23.15 1.43
CA GLY A 628 2.49 -23.77 0.11
C GLY A 628 1.27 -24.67 0.02
N LEU A 629 0.92 -25.13 -1.19
CA LEU A 629 -0.03 -26.25 -1.33
C LEU A 629 0.76 -27.52 -0.95
N ASN A 630 0.43 -28.14 0.19
CA ASN A 630 0.99 -29.42 0.67
C ASN A 630 2.26 -29.35 1.55
N SER A 631 2.44 -28.30 2.36
CA SER A 631 3.42 -28.38 3.46
C SER A 631 2.94 -29.38 4.51
N LEU A 632 3.75 -30.41 4.76
CA LEU A 632 3.52 -31.38 5.83
C LEU A 632 3.36 -30.68 7.19
N GLU A 633 4.12 -29.62 7.41
CA GLU A 633 4.09 -28.82 8.64
C GLU A 633 2.74 -28.11 8.81
N PHE A 634 2.20 -27.51 7.75
CA PHE A 634 0.88 -26.88 7.78
C PHE A 634 -0.23 -27.89 8.13
N GLU A 635 -0.23 -29.07 7.51
CA GLU A 635 -1.22 -30.11 7.81
C GLU A 635 -1.08 -30.67 9.23
N GLN A 636 0.15 -30.82 9.74
CA GLN A 636 0.38 -31.21 11.14
C GLN A 636 -0.18 -30.18 12.13
N GLN A 637 0.01 -28.88 11.88
CA GLN A 637 -0.55 -27.82 12.71
C GLN A 637 -2.10 -27.79 12.66
N LEU A 638 -2.70 -28.04 11.49
CA LEU A 638 -4.15 -28.16 11.35
C LEU A 638 -4.72 -29.37 12.10
N LEU A 639 -4.02 -30.51 12.06
CA LEU A 639 -4.38 -31.69 12.85
C LEU A 639 -4.29 -31.42 14.34
N GLU A 640 -3.26 -30.71 14.79
CA GLU A 640 -3.14 -30.32 16.20
C GLU A 640 -4.31 -29.43 16.65
N TYR A 641 -4.69 -28.45 15.83
CA TYR A 641 -5.88 -27.63 16.11
C TYR A 641 -7.18 -28.45 16.12
N GLU A 642 -7.31 -29.44 15.24
CA GLU A 642 -8.44 -30.37 15.20
C GLU A 642 -8.56 -31.17 16.50
N ARG A 643 -7.43 -31.66 17.01
CA ARG A 643 -7.36 -32.36 18.31
C ARG A 643 -7.75 -31.45 19.48
N GLN A 644 -7.31 -30.19 19.48
CA GLN A 644 -7.74 -29.21 20.48
C GLN A 644 -9.25 -28.96 20.43
N LYS A 645 -9.83 -28.89 19.22
CA LYS A 645 -11.27 -28.69 19.03
C LYS A 645 -12.11 -29.89 19.44
N ASN A 646 -11.56 -31.09 19.29
CA ASN A 646 -12.17 -32.35 19.75
C ASN A 646 -11.96 -32.60 21.26
N ASN A 647 -11.37 -31.63 21.98
CA ASN A 647 -11.02 -31.72 23.40
C ASN A 647 -10.00 -32.83 23.74
N GLU A 648 -9.20 -33.28 22.77
CA GLU A 648 -8.09 -34.22 23.01
C GLU A 648 -6.84 -33.52 23.56
N LYS A 649 -6.73 -32.21 23.35
CA LYS A 649 -5.66 -31.33 23.87
C LYS A 649 -6.28 -30.05 24.44
N PRO A 650 -5.63 -29.39 25.41
CA PRO A 650 -6.08 -28.10 25.92
C PRO A 650 -6.13 -27.06 24.80
N LYS A 651 -7.20 -26.25 24.78
CA LYS A 651 -7.38 -25.20 23.78
C LYS A 651 -6.35 -24.10 23.99
N ALA A 652 -5.58 -23.82 22.95
CA ALA A 652 -4.70 -22.65 22.87
C ALA A 652 -5.21 -21.71 21.78
N GLY A 653 -4.79 -20.44 21.82
CA GLY A 653 -5.09 -19.46 20.78
C GLY A 653 -4.17 -19.62 19.57
N HIS A 654 -4.75 -19.53 18.37
CA HIS A 654 -4.03 -19.68 17.10
C HIS A 654 -4.12 -18.41 16.27
N VAL A 655 -3.04 -18.06 15.59
CA VAL A 655 -3.03 -17.08 14.50
C VAL A 655 -2.99 -17.84 13.17
N PHE A 656 -4.10 -17.85 12.44
CA PHE A 656 -4.17 -18.47 11.13
C PHE A 656 -3.85 -17.45 10.04
N VAL A 657 -2.81 -17.69 9.25
CA VAL A 657 -2.47 -16.92 8.05
C VAL A 657 -2.73 -17.77 6.82
N ILE A 658 -3.89 -17.56 6.20
CA ILE A 658 -4.30 -18.39 5.06
C ILE A 658 -4.62 -17.54 3.84
N ASN A 659 -4.50 -18.19 2.68
CA ASN A 659 -4.91 -17.61 1.42
C ASN A 659 -6.44 -17.51 1.32
N SER A 660 -6.95 -16.43 0.72
CA SER A 660 -8.39 -16.19 0.54
C SER A 660 -9.10 -17.33 -0.21
N GLU A 661 -8.43 -17.94 -1.19
CA GLU A 661 -8.98 -19.06 -1.98
C GLU A 661 -9.11 -20.36 -1.16
N TYR A 662 -8.31 -20.54 -0.08
CA TYR A 662 -8.38 -21.72 0.79
C TYR A 662 -9.49 -21.62 1.86
N LEU A 663 -10.02 -20.42 2.11
CA LEU A 663 -11.00 -20.16 3.18
C LEU A 663 -12.21 -21.11 3.11
N ALA A 664 -12.74 -21.38 1.92
CA ALA A 664 -13.89 -22.29 1.77
C ALA A 664 -13.58 -23.72 2.23
N GLY A 665 -12.39 -24.22 1.90
CA GLY A 665 -11.89 -25.53 2.36
C GLY A 665 -11.67 -25.56 3.86
N PHE A 666 -11.05 -24.51 4.40
CA PHE A 666 -10.81 -24.34 5.84
C PHE A 666 -12.12 -24.35 6.64
N LEU A 667 -13.14 -23.59 6.22
CA LEU A 667 -14.44 -23.54 6.90
C LEU A 667 -15.25 -24.84 6.78
N ARG A 668 -15.03 -25.60 5.69
CA ARG A 668 -15.61 -26.94 5.53
C ARG A 668 -15.01 -27.94 6.52
N ARG A 669 -13.69 -27.89 6.73
CA ARG A 669 -12.97 -28.72 7.73
C ARG A 669 -13.36 -28.31 9.14
N PHE A 670 -13.30 -27.01 9.45
CA PHE A 670 -13.56 -26.49 10.80
C PHE A 670 -14.94 -25.84 10.91
N ARG A 671 -16.01 -26.67 10.92
CA ARG A 671 -17.38 -26.19 11.14
C ARG A 671 -17.53 -25.38 12.44
N ARG A 672 -18.27 -24.28 12.42
CA ARG A 672 -18.45 -23.36 13.58
C ARG A 672 -17.15 -22.68 14.06
N PHE A 673 -16.18 -22.47 13.18
CA PHE A 673 -15.04 -21.60 13.49
C PHE A 673 -15.50 -20.17 13.81
N THR A 674 -15.10 -19.64 14.96
CA THR A 674 -15.50 -18.30 15.45
C THR A 674 -14.25 -17.51 15.85
N PRO A 675 -13.57 -16.87 14.88
CA PRO A 675 -12.41 -16.05 15.19
C PRO A 675 -12.84 -14.80 15.97
N PHE A 676 -12.00 -14.36 16.89
CA PHE A 676 -12.20 -13.13 17.66
C PHE A 676 -11.88 -11.87 16.83
N LEU A 677 -10.86 -11.99 15.98
CA LEU A 677 -10.38 -10.92 15.10
C LEU A 677 -10.19 -11.48 13.69
N ILE A 678 -10.71 -10.75 12.70
CA ILE A 678 -10.41 -10.97 11.29
C ILE A 678 -9.59 -9.80 10.76
N ILE A 679 -8.40 -10.09 10.24
CA ILE A 679 -7.57 -9.14 9.51
C ILE A 679 -7.57 -9.53 8.04
N VAL A 680 -7.85 -8.57 7.16
CA VAL A 680 -7.73 -8.78 5.71
C VAL A 680 -6.66 -7.85 5.17
N ASP A 681 -5.58 -8.46 4.67
CA ASP A 681 -4.53 -7.78 3.93
C ASP A 681 -4.94 -7.60 2.47
N GLU A 682 -4.54 -6.49 1.86
CA GLU A 682 -5.02 -6.08 0.53
C GLU A 682 -6.56 -6.08 0.43
N GLY A 683 -7.24 -5.50 1.43
CA GLY A 683 -8.68 -5.67 1.62
C GLY A 683 -9.58 -5.02 0.56
N HIS A 684 -9.02 -4.31 -0.43
CA HIS A 684 -9.74 -3.93 -1.65
C HIS A 684 -10.43 -5.14 -2.31
N ARG A 685 -9.87 -6.36 -2.15
CA ARG A 685 -10.48 -7.62 -2.61
C ARG A 685 -11.88 -7.88 -2.03
N VAL A 686 -12.13 -7.51 -0.78
CA VAL A 686 -13.43 -7.70 -0.10
C VAL A 686 -14.48 -6.73 -0.64
N ALA A 687 -14.02 -5.59 -1.17
CA ALA A 687 -14.85 -4.59 -1.77
C ALA A 687 -15.17 -4.85 -3.26
N ALA A 688 -14.75 -5.97 -3.85
CA ALA A 688 -15.17 -6.35 -5.20
C ALA A 688 -16.65 -6.83 -5.24
N LYS A 689 -17.40 -6.48 -6.30
CA LYS A 689 -18.83 -6.81 -6.40
C LYS A 689 -19.03 -8.29 -6.69
N GLY A 690 -19.94 -8.95 -5.98
CA GLY A 690 -20.25 -10.38 -6.20
C GLY A 690 -19.11 -11.34 -5.80
N ASN A 691 -18.23 -10.92 -4.88
CA ASN A 691 -17.11 -11.76 -4.46
C ASN A 691 -17.55 -12.84 -3.46
N LYS A 692 -17.31 -14.11 -3.81
CA LYS A 692 -17.51 -15.29 -2.94
C LYS A 692 -16.76 -15.20 -1.61
N LEU A 693 -15.67 -14.43 -1.57
CA LEU A 693 -14.90 -14.17 -0.36
C LEU A 693 -15.75 -13.45 0.71
N THR A 694 -16.44 -12.37 0.32
CA THR A 694 -17.26 -11.57 1.22
C THR A 694 -18.43 -12.39 1.77
N GLU A 695 -19.09 -13.18 0.92
CA GLU A 695 -20.14 -14.11 1.34
C GLU A 695 -19.64 -15.16 2.33
N SER A 696 -18.42 -15.67 2.15
CA SER A 696 -17.82 -16.65 3.07
C SER A 696 -17.46 -16.01 4.40
N LEU A 697 -16.93 -14.79 4.38
CA LEU A 697 -16.58 -14.00 5.56
C LEU A 697 -17.80 -13.55 6.36
N ASP A 698 -18.92 -13.23 5.71
CA ASP A 698 -20.14 -12.81 6.39
C ASP A 698 -20.84 -13.94 7.16
N ARG A 699 -20.51 -15.20 6.86
CA ARG A 699 -20.95 -16.37 7.63
C ARG A 699 -20.19 -16.52 8.96
N LEU A 700 -19.04 -15.86 9.11
CA LEU A 700 -18.26 -15.90 10.34
C LEU A 700 -18.83 -14.93 11.38
N ARG A 701 -18.99 -15.43 12.61
CA ARG A 701 -19.36 -14.61 13.77
C ARG A 701 -18.11 -13.91 14.30
N CYS A 702 -17.85 -12.71 13.79
CA CYS A 702 -16.76 -11.85 14.24
C CYS A 702 -17.15 -10.38 14.09
N ASN A 703 -17.15 -9.66 15.21
CA ASN A 703 -17.49 -8.23 15.25
C ASN A 703 -16.26 -7.34 14.96
N LEU A 704 -15.06 -7.80 15.34
CA LEU A 704 -13.84 -7.05 15.11
C LEU A 704 -13.22 -7.42 13.77
N ARG A 705 -13.34 -6.52 12.80
CA ARG A 705 -12.85 -6.70 11.43
C ARG A 705 -11.91 -5.54 11.08
N VAL A 706 -10.68 -5.87 10.74
CA VAL A 706 -9.65 -4.89 10.37
C VAL A 706 -9.23 -5.13 8.93
N VAL A 707 -9.29 -4.09 8.10
CA VAL A 707 -8.77 -4.13 6.74
C VAL A 707 -7.46 -3.36 6.69
N LEU A 708 -6.42 -3.97 6.14
CA LEU A 708 -5.18 -3.30 5.79
C LEU A 708 -5.22 -2.98 4.29
N SER A 709 -4.93 -1.71 3.95
CA SER A 709 -4.83 -1.29 2.55
C SER A 709 -3.71 -0.26 2.37
N GLY A 710 -3.10 -0.22 1.18
CA GLY A 710 -2.20 0.86 0.78
C GLY A 710 -2.92 2.18 0.53
N THR A 711 -4.20 2.11 0.19
CA THR A 711 -5.05 3.24 -0.21
C THR A 711 -6.52 2.91 0.06
N PRO A 712 -7.35 3.87 0.50
CA PRO A 712 -8.74 3.59 0.84
C PRO A 712 -9.70 3.53 -0.36
N LEU A 713 -9.32 4.04 -1.54
CA LEU A 713 -10.19 4.23 -2.71
C LEU A 713 -9.49 3.76 -3.99
N GLN A 714 -9.73 2.56 -4.51
CA GLN A 714 -8.97 2.09 -5.68
C GLN A 714 -9.52 2.55 -7.02
N ASN A 715 -10.84 2.49 -7.24
CA ASN A 715 -11.41 2.87 -8.54
C ASN A 715 -12.81 3.52 -8.49
N ASP A 716 -13.61 3.23 -7.46
CA ASP A 716 -15.02 3.61 -7.37
C ASP A 716 -15.36 3.96 -5.91
N ALA A 717 -16.03 5.09 -5.68
CA ALA A 717 -16.51 5.44 -4.34
C ALA A 717 -17.42 4.34 -3.76
N SER A 718 -18.19 3.63 -4.59
CA SER A 718 -19.03 2.52 -4.11
C SER A 718 -18.24 1.30 -3.63
N GLU A 719 -16.96 1.17 -4.00
CA GLU A 719 -16.03 0.18 -3.42
C GLU A 719 -15.74 0.54 -1.95
N LEU A 720 -15.41 1.80 -1.68
CA LEU A 720 -15.16 2.30 -0.34
C LEU A 720 -16.38 2.09 0.56
N TYR A 721 -17.59 2.40 0.08
CA TYR A 721 -18.80 2.19 0.88
C TYR A 721 -19.02 0.73 1.27
N ARG A 722 -18.77 -0.20 0.33
CA ARG A 722 -18.87 -1.64 0.60
C ARG A 722 -17.79 -2.11 1.57
N LEU A 723 -16.58 -1.58 1.48
CA LEU A 723 -15.49 -1.90 2.39
C LEU A 723 -15.81 -1.46 3.82
N VAL A 724 -16.22 -0.19 3.98
CA VAL A 724 -16.58 0.38 5.28
C VAL A 724 -17.81 -0.33 5.84
N GLY A 725 -18.82 -0.62 5.01
CA GLY A 725 -20.00 -1.38 5.41
C GLY A 725 -19.70 -2.81 5.88
N TRP A 726 -18.65 -3.43 5.32
CA TRP A 726 -18.23 -4.77 5.73
C TRP A 726 -17.51 -4.78 7.10
N VAL A 727 -16.68 -3.76 7.37
CA VAL A 727 -16.02 -3.62 8.69
C VAL A 727 -16.97 -3.07 9.76
N ASN A 728 -17.96 -2.28 9.38
CA ASN A 728 -19.00 -1.76 10.27
C ASN A 728 -20.39 -1.74 9.61
N LYS A 729 -21.24 -2.69 10.01
CA LYS A 729 -22.62 -2.82 9.52
C LYS A 729 -23.53 -1.64 9.90
N GLY A 730 -23.18 -0.88 10.95
CA GLY A 730 -23.91 0.29 11.40
C GLY A 730 -23.70 1.54 10.55
N VAL A 731 -22.80 1.50 9.56
CA VAL A 731 -22.48 2.69 8.76
C VAL A 731 -23.63 3.20 7.89
N SER A 732 -24.54 2.30 7.49
CA SER A 732 -25.75 2.64 6.73
C SER A 732 -26.72 3.54 7.50
N LYS A 733 -26.62 3.57 8.83
CA LYS A 733 -27.38 4.50 9.69
C LYS A 733 -26.81 5.91 9.64
N VAL A 734 -25.52 6.06 9.38
CA VAL A 734 -24.83 7.36 9.30
C VAL A 734 -25.00 7.95 7.90
N LEU A 735 -24.75 7.14 6.86
CA LEU A 735 -24.88 7.57 5.47
C LEU A 735 -25.64 6.52 4.67
N PRO A 736 -26.92 6.77 4.32
CA PRO A 736 -27.72 5.80 3.57
C PRO A 736 -27.14 5.48 2.18
N PRO A 737 -27.27 4.24 1.67
CA PRO A 737 -26.69 3.83 0.39
C PRO A 737 -27.12 4.69 -0.80
N LYS A 738 -28.38 5.13 -0.83
CA LYS A 738 -28.91 5.98 -1.92
C LYS A 738 -28.17 7.31 -2.00
N ARG A 739 -28.03 7.99 -0.85
CA ARG A 739 -27.33 9.27 -0.74
C ARG A 739 -25.84 9.12 -1.05
N PHE A 740 -25.22 8.02 -0.63
CA PHE A 740 -23.85 7.72 -1.02
C PHE A 740 -23.70 7.56 -2.54
N GLN A 741 -24.63 6.85 -3.18
CA GLN A 741 -24.60 6.62 -4.63
C GLN A 741 -24.75 7.94 -5.42
N GLU A 742 -25.58 8.87 -4.95
CA GLU A 742 -25.71 10.20 -5.55
C GLU A 742 -24.37 10.97 -5.51
N LEU A 743 -23.70 10.99 -4.36
CA LEU A 743 -22.38 11.62 -4.19
C LEU A 743 -21.32 10.95 -5.08
N ALA A 744 -21.30 9.61 -5.12
CA ALA A 744 -20.41 8.83 -5.97
C ALA A 744 -20.61 9.14 -7.46
N ASN A 745 -21.86 9.30 -7.91
CA ASN A 745 -22.18 9.61 -9.30
C ASN A 745 -21.64 10.99 -9.70
N SER A 746 -21.74 12.00 -8.83
CA SER A 746 -21.16 13.33 -9.09
C SER A 746 -19.64 13.28 -9.27
N ILE A 747 -18.95 12.44 -8.48
CA ILE A 747 -17.50 12.21 -8.63
C ILE A 747 -17.18 11.52 -9.97
N ASN A 748 -17.93 10.47 -10.32
CA ASN A 748 -17.70 9.70 -11.54
C ASN A 748 -17.92 10.54 -12.81
N GLN A 749 -18.95 11.39 -12.85
CA GLN A 749 -19.20 12.30 -13.98
C GLN A 749 -17.99 13.18 -14.30
N PHE A 750 -17.37 13.75 -13.27
CA PHE A 750 -16.16 14.56 -13.42
C PHE A 750 -14.97 13.73 -13.91
N VAL A 751 -14.73 12.56 -13.30
CA VAL A 751 -13.63 11.65 -13.69
C VAL A 751 -13.75 11.21 -15.15
N GLU A 752 -14.98 11.00 -15.63
CA GLU A 752 -15.27 10.50 -16.99
C GLU A 752 -15.16 11.57 -18.08
N GLY A 753 -15.36 12.85 -17.78
CA GLY A 753 -15.44 13.83 -18.87
C GLY A 753 -15.85 15.24 -18.48
N ASP A 754 -16.79 15.34 -17.55
CA ASP A 754 -17.63 16.53 -17.37
C ASP A 754 -16.99 17.57 -16.43
N ASP A 755 -16.34 18.58 -16.99
CA ASP A 755 -15.73 19.66 -16.22
C ASP A 755 -16.77 20.50 -15.44
N GLY A 756 -18.04 20.54 -15.89
CA GLY A 756 -19.13 21.23 -15.19
C GLY A 756 -19.52 20.55 -13.87
N ALA A 757 -19.20 19.27 -13.71
CA ALA A 757 -19.43 18.51 -12.50
C ALA A 757 -18.37 18.73 -11.41
N PHE A 758 -17.32 19.51 -11.66
CA PHE A 758 -16.19 19.68 -10.74
C PHE A 758 -16.61 20.09 -9.32
N TYR A 759 -17.40 21.16 -9.20
CA TYR A 759 -17.82 21.68 -7.89
C TYR A 759 -18.63 20.64 -7.10
N ASN A 760 -19.58 19.98 -7.77
CA ASN A 760 -20.39 18.93 -7.17
C ASN A 760 -19.53 17.72 -6.76
N ALA A 761 -18.53 17.35 -7.57
CA ALA A 761 -17.58 16.29 -7.26
C ALA A 761 -16.71 16.63 -6.04
N VAL A 762 -16.23 17.87 -5.91
CA VAL A 762 -15.46 18.34 -4.74
C VAL A 762 -16.31 18.26 -3.47
N MET A 763 -17.51 18.84 -3.49
CA MET A 763 -18.44 18.79 -2.34
C MET A 763 -18.80 17.36 -1.94
N ALA A 764 -19.07 16.50 -2.94
CA ALA A 764 -19.38 15.10 -2.70
C ALA A 764 -18.20 14.35 -2.06
N GLN A 765 -17.00 14.64 -2.53
CA GLN A 765 -15.77 14.02 -2.08
C GLN A 765 -15.37 14.49 -0.66
N GLU A 766 -15.55 15.77 -0.33
CA GLU A 766 -15.38 16.29 1.04
C GLU A 766 -16.31 15.58 2.02
N TYR A 767 -17.60 15.46 1.68
CA TYR A 767 -18.57 14.78 2.52
C TYR A 767 -18.21 13.30 2.75
N ILE A 768 -17.78 12.60 1.70
CA ILE A 768 -17.31 11.22 1.81
C ILE A 768 -16.06 11.14 2.71
N GLN A 769 -15.13 12.08 2.61
CA GLN A 769 -13.94 12.09 3.46
C GLN A 769 -14.25 12.32 4.94
N ASP A 770 -15.12 13.27 5.27
CA ASP A 770 -15.53 13.51 6.66
C ASP A 770 -16.19 12.27 7.25
N TRP A 771 -17.05 11.60 6.48
CA TRP A 771 -17.63 10.31 6.85
C TRP A 771 -16.56 9.21 7.02
N MET A 772 -15.54 9.17 6.16
CA MET A 772 -14.44 8.19 6.25
C MET A 772 -13.63 8.33 7.53
N ARG A 773 -13.42 9.54 8.08
CA ARG A 773 -12.59 9.75 9.30
C ARG A 773 -13.04 8.89 10.48
N GLY A 774 -14.34 8.59 10.56
CA GLY A 774 -14.88 7.72 11.61
C GLY A 774 -14.45 6.25 11.50
N PHE A 775 -13.99 5.78 10.33
CA PHE A 775 -13.78 4.35 10.05
C PHE A 775 -12.44 4.02 9.38
N VAL A 776 -11.77 5.02 8.81
CA VAL A 776 -10.57 4.87 7.99
C VAL A 776 -9.43 5.68 8.60
N PHE A 777 -8.41 4.99 9.10
CA PHE A 777 -7.14 5.62 9.45
C PHE A 777 -6.31 5.83 8.20
N ARG A 778 -5.77 7.04 8.03
CA ARG A 778 -5.00 7.39 6.85
C ARG A 778 -3.77 8.22 7.22
N GLU A 779 -2.59 7.71 6.86
CA GLU A 779 -1.35 8.46 6.98
C GLU A 779 -0.55 8.36 5.67
N MET A 780 -0.05 9.52 5.22
CA MET A 780 0.74 9.66 3.99
C MET A 780 2.15 10.22 4.21
N GLU A 781 2.45 10.78 5.39
CA GLU A 781 3.74 11.41 5.69
C GLU A 781 4.83 10.37 5.90
N ASN A 782 5.95 10.60 5.26
CA ASN A 782 7.06 9.67 5.13
C ASN A 782 8.36 10.47 5.24
N ASP A 783 9.20 10.18 6.24
CA ASP A 783 10.61 10.63 6.31
C ASP A 783 11.45 9.86 5.26
N LEU A 784 11.22 10.14 3.98
CA LEU A 784 11.90 9.50 2.86
C LEU A 784 12.81 10.50 2.13
N PRO A 785 13.88 10.03 1.47
CA PRO A 785 14.70 10.87 0.60
C PRO A 785 13.87 11.55 -0.51
N PRO A 786 14.38 12.58 -1.18
CA PRO A 786 13.65 13.24 -2.27
C PRO A 786 13.18 12.26 -3.36
N LEU A 787 11.93 12.43 -3.82
CA LEU A 787 11.33 11.68 -4.93
C LEU A 787 11.19 12.61 -6.15
N HIS A 788 11.87 12.29 -7.24
CA HIS A 788 11.71 12.99 -8.52
C HIS A 788 10.83 12.16 -9.46
N ASP A 789 9.57 12.55 -9.65
CA ASP A 789 8.59 11.81 -10.48
C ASP A 789 8.33 12.54 -11.81
N TYR A 790 8.87 11.98 -12.91
CA TYR A 790 8.80 12.56 -14.25
C TYR A 790 7.86 11.80 -15.17
N LEU A 791 7.06 12.55 -15.90
CA LEU A 791 6.25 12.08 -17.01
C LEU A 791 6.94 12.45 -18.34
N LEU A 792 7.24 11.43 -19.14
CA LEU A 792 7.96 11.56 -20.41
C LEU A 792 7.02 11.22 -21.58
N VAL A 793 6.67 12.23 -22.37
CA VAL A 793 5.83 12.06 -23.56
C VAL A 793 6.71 11.70 -24.75
N CYS A 794 6.63 10.43 -25.16
CA CYS A 794 7.43 9.87 -26.24
C CYS A 794 6.72 10.07 -27.60
N GLY A 795 7.48 10.42 -28.63
CA GLY A 795 6.98 10.54 -29.99
C GLY A 795 6.76 9.19 -30.69
N SER A 796 5.95 9.18 -31.75
CA SER A 796 5.72 8.01 -32.61
C SER A 796 6.54 8.12 -33.89
N SER A 797 7.19 7.02 -34.31
CA SER A 797 7.87 6.93 -35.60
C SER A 797 6.86 6.97 -36.77
N ASN A 798 7.35 7.15 -38.01
CA ASN A 798 6.50 7.07 -39.21
C ASN A 798 5.69 5.76 -39.25
N VAL A 799 6.34 4.64 -38.91
CA VAL A 799 5.71 3.32 -38.94
C VAL A 799 4.66 3.18 -37.84
N GLN A 800 4.95 3.70 -36.63
CA GLN A 800 3.96 3.71 -35.54
C GLN A 800 2.73 4.53 -35.93
N ARG A 801 2.91 5.71 -36.53
CA ARG A 801 1.80 6.57 -36.98
C ARG A 801 0.91 5.91 -38.02
N GLU A 802 1.49 5.20 -38.98
CA GLU A 802 0.71 4.44 -39.97
C GLU A 802 -0.19 3.38 -39.31
N TYR A 803 0.34 2.61 -38.35
CA TYR A 803 -0.47 1.62 -37.63
C TYR A 803 -1.47 2.28 -36.65
N GLU A 804 -1.12 3.43 -36.07
CA GLU A 804 -2.05 4.22 -35.25
C GLU A 804 -3.24 4.70 -36.08
N GLU A 805 -3.02 5.14 -37.32
CA GLU A 805 -4.07 5.49 -38.28
C GLU A 805 -4.92 4.26 -38.66
N LYS A 806 -4.30 3.12 -38.99
CA LYS A 806 -5.01 1.86 -39.25
C LYS A 806 -5.89 1.41 -38.07
N LEU A 807 -5.47 1.68 -36.84
CA LEU A 807 -6.21 1.36 -35.62
C LEU A 807 -7.27 2.42 -35.26
N GLY A 808 -7.37 3.53 -36.00
CA GLY A 808 -8.33 4.60 -35.72
C GLY A 808 -7.96 5.45 -34.49
N LEU A 809 -6.67 5.51 -34.13
CA LEU A 809 -6.17 6.27 -32.98
C LEU A 809 -5.94 7.76 -33.30
N THR A 810 -6.63 8.30 -34.31
CA THR A 810 -6.49 9.68 -34.79
C THR A 810 -7.41 10.65 -34.04
N GLU A 811 -7.08 11.95 -34.02
CA GLU A 811 -7.76 12.97 -33.19
C GLU A 811 -9.29 13.07 -33.39
N THR A 812 -9.80 12.70 -34.56
CA THR A 812 -11.20 12.90 -34.96
C THR A 812 -12.11 11.68 -34.77
N ALA A 813 -11.55 10.46 -34.62
CA ALA A 813 -12.31 9.20 -34.53
C ALA A 813 -12.30 8.53 -33.14
N MET A 814 -11.79 9.24 -32.12
CA MET A 814 -11.49 8.72 -30.78
C MET A 814 -12.71 8.34 -29.94
N THR A 815 -13.35 7.21 -30.25
CA THR A 815 -14.27 6.55 -29.31
C THR A 815 -13.45 5.72 -28.31
N ALA A 816 -13.35 6.24 -27.09
CA ALA A 816 -12.83 5.63 -25.85
C ALA A 816 -12.09 4.28 -26.00
N LEU A 817 -10.75 4.32 -26.03
CA LEU A 817 -9.92 3.15 -25.79
C LEU A 817 -10.35 2.48 -24.48
N ARG A 818 -10.80 1.23 -24.56
CA ARG A 818 -11.18 0.45 -23.38
C ARG A 818 -9.95 -0.18 -22.75
N ALA A 819 -9.96 -0.36 -21.43
CA ALA A 819 -8.89 -1.07 -20.72
C ALA A 819 -8.62 -2.51 -21.23
N THR A 820 -9.55 -3.07 -22.01
CA THR A 820 -9.44 -4.40 -22.65
C THR A 820 -8.71 -4.39 -24.00
N GLU A 821 -8.37 -3.22 -24.54
CA GLU A 821 -7.72 -3.10 -25.84
C GLU A 821 -6.19 -3.02 -25.70
N HIS A 822 -5.51 -4.13 -25.99
CA HIS A 822 -4.06 -4.25 -25.77
C HIS A 822 -3.21 -3.85 -26.98
N ARG A 823 -3.79 -3.73 -28.18
CA ARG A 823 -3.06 -3.43 -29.43
C ARG A 823 -2.26 -2.12 -29.38
N PRO A 824 -2.83 -0.99 -28.90
CA PRO A 824 -2.11 0.28 -28.85
C PRO A 824 -0.88 0.23 -27.95
N HIS A 825 -0.93 -0.51 -26.84
CA HIS A 825 0.19 -0.64 -25.91
C HIS A 825 1.35 -1.48 -26.47
N HIS A 826 1.04 -2.55 -27.21
CA HIS A 826 2.09 -3.30 -27.91
C HIS A 826 2.71 -2.46 -29.04
N LEU A 827 1.90 -1.67 -29.75
CA LEU A 827 2.39 -0.75 -30.79
C LEU A 827 3.24 0.38 -30.20
N SER A 828 2.84 0.95 -29.07
CA SER A 828 3.59 1.98 -28.35
C SER A 828 4.91 1.45 -27.82
N THR A 829 4.97 0.16 -27.46
CA THR A 829 6.23 -0.53 -27.15
C THR A 829 7.13 -0.57 -28.37
N HIS A 830 6.67 -1.20 -29.46
CA HIS A 830 7.40 -1.31 -30.73
C HIS A 830 6.50 -1.92 -31.83
N PRO A 831 6.60 -1.51 -33.12
CA PRO A 831 5.86 -2.16 -34.21
C PRO A 831 6.07 -3.66 -34.30
N ALA A 832 7.30 -4.16 -34.15
CA ALA A 832 7.57 -5.60 -34.08
C ALA A 832 6.84 -6.30 -32.91
N CYS A 833 6.66 -5.62 -31.77
CA CYS A 833 5.89 -6.13 -30.64
C CYS A 833 4.41 -6.26 -31.03
N TYR A 834 3.83 -5.24 -31.65
CA TYR A 834 2.47 -5.27 -32.17
C TYR A 834 2.26 -6.35 -33.24
N LEU A 835 3.15 -6.47 -34.21
CA LEU A 835 3.08 -7.48 -35.27
C LEU A 835 3.15 -8.89 -34.68
N ALA A 836 4.03 -9.12 -33.71
CA ALA A 836 4.10 -10.37 -32.96
C ALA A 836 2.84 -10.64 -32.11
N PHE A 837 2.14 -9.61 -31.64
CA PHE A 837 0.86 -9.78 -30.93
C PHE A 837 -0.25 -10.23 -31.89
N ILE A 838 -0.41 -9.55 -33.03
CA ILE A 838 -1.50 -9.85 -33.99
C ILE A 838 -1.27 -11.16 -34.75
N SER A 839 -0.01 -11.56 -34.97
CA SER A 839 0.36 -12.89 -35.48
C SER A 839 0.24 -14.00 -34.42
N ASN A 840 -0.28 -13.64 -33.24
CA ASN A 840 -0.40 -14.44 -32.04
C ASN A 840 0.94 -14.89 -31.45
N CYS A 841 2.13 -14.59 -31.96
CA CYS A 841 3.43 -15.12 -31.50
C CYS A 841 3.64 -15.16 -29.97
N TYR A 842 2.95 -14.30 -29.21
CA TYR A 842 2.72 -14.48 -27.77
C TYR A 842 1.27 -14.13 -27.40
N GLN A 843 0.70 -14.81 -26.39
CA GLN A 843 -0.63 -14.49 -25.85
C GLN A 843 -0.51 -13.54 -24.65
N SER A 844 -1.16 -12.38 -24.70
CA SER A 844 -1.29 -11.49 -23.54
C SER A 844 -2.23 -12.12 -22.50
N MET A 845 -1.72 -12.40 -21.29
CA MET A 845 -2.51 -12.97 -20.20
C MET A 845 -3.40 -11.93 -19.51
N VAL A 846 -4.58 -11.69 -20.11
CA VAL A 846 -5.77 -11.13 -19.42
C VAL A 846 -7.06 -11.88 -19.75
N SER A 847 -7.03 -12.99 -20.50
CA SER A 847 -8.24 -13.75 -20.88
C SER A 847 -8.75 -14.76 -19.84
N GLY A 848 -8.26 -14.71 -18.59
CA GLY A 848 -8.68 -15.65 -17.54
C GLY A 848 -10.04 -15.37 -16.89
N TRP A 849 -10.68 -14.23 -17.16
CA TRP A 849 -11.93 -13.83 -16.46
C TRP A 849 -13.17 -13.62 -17.34
N THR A 850 -13.15 -14.05 -18.61
CA THR A 850 -14.30 -13.80 -19.52
C THR A 850 -14.60 -14.88 -20.56
N VAL A 851 -14.03 -16.09 -20.50
CA VAL A 851 -14.34 -17.12 -21.52
C VAL A 851 -15.68 -17.86 -21.28
N ARG A 852 -16.41 -17.59 -20.19
CA ARG A 852 -17.73 -18.21 -19.96
C ARG A 852 -18.95 -17.37 -20.28
N ALA A 853 -18.79 -16.13 -20.75
CA ALA A 853 -19.93 -15.29 -21.10
C ALA A 853 -19.59 -14.41 -22.29
N GLN A 854 -19.65 -14.98 -23.50
CA GLN A 854 -19.96 -14.31 -24.77
C GLN A 854 -19.74 -15.29 -25.93
N SER A 855 -20.71 -16.18 -26.17
CA SER A 855 -20.77 -16.97 -27.41
C SER A 855 -21.47 -16.22 -28.55
N ASN A 856 -21.83 -14.94 -28.39
CA ASN A 856 -22.71 -14.25 -29.35
C ASN A 856 -22.36 -12.78 -29.68
N THR A 857 -21.13 -12.32 -29.44
CA THR A 857 -20.67 -11.02 -29.94
C THR A 857 -19.43 -11.16 -30.81
N SER A 858 -19.67 -10.97 -32.13
CA SER A 858 -18.73 -10.58 -33.21
C SER A 858 -17.46 -11.43 -33.41
N ARG A 859 -17.28 -12.18 -34.50
CA ARG A 859 -17.03 -11.68 -35.89
C ARG A 859 -16.17 -10.39 -36.01
N LEU A 860 -15.32 -10.08 -35.03
CA LEU A 860 -14.26 -9.09 -35.20
C LEU A 860 -12.97 -9.82 -35.57
N ARG A 861 -12.66 -9.73 -36.86
CA ARG A 861 -11.52 -10.28 -37.62
C ARG A 861 -10.25 -10.51 -36.78
N THR A 862 -9.84 -11.76 -36.62
CA THR A 862 -8.42 -12.12 -36.64
C THR A 862 -7.85 -11.63 -37.97
N THR A 863 -7.23 -10.46 -37.98
CA THR A 863 -6.49 -9.97 -39.14
C THR A 863 -5.28 -10.89 -39.35
N GLN A 864 -5.29 -11.66 -40.43
CA GLN A 864 -4.07 -12.25 -40.97
C GLN A 864 -3.07 -11.13 -41.26
N LEU A 865 -1.78 -11.38 -41.07
CA LEU A 865 -0.73 -10.42 -41.45
C LEU A 865 -0.92 -10.06 -42.93
N GLU A 866 -0.93 -8.77 -43.24
CA GLU A 866 -0.88 -8.30 -44.63
C GLU A 866 0.52 -8.59 -45.20
N GLU A 867 0.67 -8.68 -46.52
CA GLU A 867 2.00 -8.87 -47.16
C GLU A 867 3.02 -7.82 -46.69
N ILE A 868 2.56 -6.58 -46.50
CA ILE A 868 3.35 -5.46 -45.97
C ILE A 868 3.82 -5.73 -44.53
N ASP A 869 3.00 -6.38 -43.70
CA ASP A 869 3.37 -6.71 -42.32
C ASP A 869 4.46 -7.79 -42.29
N ALA A 870 4.37 -8.78 -43.18
CA ALA A 870 5.38 -9.82 -43.32
C ALA A 870 6.73 -9.25 -43.81
N MET A 871 6.70 -8.37 -44.82
CA MET A 871 7.89 -7.67 -45.30
C MET A 871 8.56 -6.83 -44.20
N ARG A 872 7.77 -6.17 -43.34
CA ARG A 872 8.31 -5.39 -42.21
C ARG A 872 8.96 -6.26 -41.15
N LEU A 873 8.36 -7.42 -40.83
CA LEU A 873 8.98 -8.38 -39.90
C LEU A 873 10.32 -8.87 -40.42
N GLU A 874 10.40 -9.17 -41.72
CA GLU A 874 11.65 -9.57 -42.37
C GLU A 874 12.69 -8.45 -42.33
N GLN A 875 12.27 -7.20 -42.61
CA GLN A 875 13.14 -6.03 -42.49
C GLN A 875 13.69 -5.86 -41.06
N TYR A 876 12.85 -6.05 -40.04
CA TYR A 876 13.31 -5.98 -38.65
C TYR A 876 14.26 -7.11 -38.27
N ALA A 877 14.02 -8.33 -38.77
CA ALA A 877 14.93 -9.46 -38.58
C ALA A 877 16.30 -9.16 -39.22
N GLN A 878 16.32 -8.65 -40.44
CA GLN A 878 17.54 -8.24 -41.14
C GLN A 878 18.28 -7.12 -40.40
N MET A 879 17.59 -6.14 -39.82
CA MET A 879 18.25 -5.11 -38.99
C MET A 879 18.97 -5.72 -37.78
N ILE A 880 18.37 -6.73 -37.15
CA ILE A 880 18.96 -7.41 -36.00
C ILE A 880 20.15 -8.28 -36.43
N GLU A 881 19.99 -9.05 -37.50
CA GLU A 881 21.05 -9.91 -38.07
C GLU A 881 22.27 -9.10 -38.52
N ASN A 882 22.06 -7.90 -39.06
CA ASN A 882 23.12 -6.99 -39.48
C ASN A 882 23.66 -6.10 -38.34
N GLU A 883 23.34 -6.40 -37.08
CA GLU A 883 23.73 -5.64 -35.88
C GLU A 883 23.33 -4.15 -35.90
N GLN A 884 22.32 -3.77 -36.70
CA GLN A 884 21.79 -2.41 -36.81
C GLN A 884 20.78 -2.10 -35.69
N LEU A 885 21.18 -2.35 -34.45
CA LEU A 885 20.29 -2.29 -33.30
C LEU A 885 19.77 -0.87 -33.01
N ASP A 886 20.58 0.16 -33.28
CA ASP A 886 20.15 1.57 -33.13
C ASP A 886 19.00 1.90 -34.09
N ALA A 887 19.08 1.44 -35.34
CA ALA A 887 18.01 1.64 -36.33
C ALA A 887 16.73 0.92 -35.90
N PHE A 888 16.83 -0.30 -35.38
CA PHE A 888 15.70 -1.04 -34.81
C PHE A 888 15.06 -0.28 -33.64
N ILE A 889 15.86 0.20 -32.68
CA ILE A 889 15.38 0.98 -31.53
C ILE A 889 14.66 2.26 -31.98
N ASN A 890 15.20 2.96 -32.98
CA ASN A 890 14.66 4.23 -33.49
C ASN A 890 13.30 4.10 -34.19
N VAL A 891 12.78 2.88 -34.36
CA VAL A 891 11.41 2.62 -34.84
C VAL A 891 10.37 2.82 -33.73
N SER A 892 10.77 2.97 -32.46
CA SER A 892 9.88 3.29 -31.33
C SER A 892 10.43 4.37 -30.42
N GLY A 893 9.63 5.42 -30.17
CA GLY A 893 10.00 6.50 -29.25
C GLY A 893 10.18 6.03 -27.81
N LYS A 894 9.28 5.19 -27.29
CA LYS A 894 9.41 4.65 -25.93
C LYS A 894 10.66 3.80 -25.77
N MET A 895 10.97 2.95 -26.76
CA MET A 895 12.17 2.11 -26.71
C MET A 895 13.45 2.96 -26.75
N ARG A 896 13.51 3.97 -27.61
CA ARG A 896 14.63 4.92 -27.66
C ARG A 896 14.87 5.61 -26.32
N VAL A 897 13.82 6.21 -25.76
CA VAL A 897 13.91 6.93 -24.47
C VAL A 897 14.32 5.97 -23.34
N LEU A 898 13.75 4.75 -23.31
CA LEU A 898 14.12 3.73 -22.33
C LEU A 898 15.62 3.38 -22.40
N VAL A 899 16.13 3.09 -23.60
CA VAL A 899 17.53 2.70 -23.80
C VAL A 899 18.47 3.81 -23.35
N ASP A 900 18.20 5.06 -23.71
CA ASP A 900 19.02 6.21 -23.28
C ASP A 900 19.01 6.40 -21.74
N ILE A 901 17.88 6.15 -21.07
CA ILE A 901 17.80 6.13 -19.60
C ILE A 901 18.65 4.99 -19.02
N VAL A 902 18.52 3.77 -19.55
CA VAL A 902 19.27 2.60 -19.08
C VAL A 902 20.77 2.82 -19.21
N LEU A 903 21.24 3.30 -20.36
CA LEU A 903 22.66 3.58 -20.60
C LEU A 903 23.21 4.67 -19.67
N ARG A 904 22.40 5.71 -19.36
CA ARG A 904 22.77 6.72 -18.37
C ARG A 904 22.91 6.12 -16.96
N VAL A 905 21.98 5.27 -16.55
CA VAL A 905 22.03 4.61 -15.23
C VAL A 905 23.22 3.66 -15.15
N GLN A 906 23.49 2.89 -16.21
CA GLN A 906 24.64 2.00 -16.29
C GLN A 906 25.97 2.77 -16.20
N ALA A 907 26.10 3.91 -16.89
CA ALA A 907 27.28 4.77 -16.80
C ALA A 907 27.54 5.28 -15.38
N ARG A 908 26.48 5.45 -14.57
CA ARG A 908 26.56 5.84 -13.15
C ARG A 908 26.79 4.67 -12.20
N LYS A 909 26.78 3.43 -12.70
CA LYS A 909 26.82 2.20 -11.89
C LYS A 909 25.70 2.16 -10.84
N GLU A 910 24.54 2.68 -11.23
CA GLU A 910 23.32 2.68 -10.43
C GLU A 910 22.38 1.54 -10.88
N LYS A 911 21.31 1.29 -10.11
CA LYS A 911 20.40 0.17 -10.35
C LYS A 911 19.01 0.67 -10.73
N LEU A 912 18.41 0.04 -11.74
CA LEU A 912 17.13 0.43 -12.33
C LEU A 912 16.14 -0.75 -12.33
N ILE A 913 14.88 -0.44 -12.03
CA ILE A 913 13.76 -1.38 -12.16
C ILE A 913 12.83 -0.91 -13.27
N ILE A 914 12.46 -1.81 -14.17
CA ILE A 914 11.49 -1.54 -15.24
C ILE A 914 10.22 -2.33 -14.97
N PHE A 915 9.09 -1.66 -14.81
CA PHE A 915 7.77 -2.29 -14.73
C PHE A 915 7.04 -2.18 -16.06
N SER A 916 6.56 -3.32 -16.57
CA SER A 916 5.64 -3.38 -17.71
C SER A 916 4.47 -4.33 -17.45
N LEU A 917 3.32 -4.01 -18.02
CA LEU A 917 2.08 -4.77 -17.88
C LEU A 917 2.07 -6.04 -18.74
N TYR A 918 2.76 -5.99 -19.88
CA TYR A 918 2.67 -6.98 -20.95
C TYR A 918 3.93 -7.82 -21.03
N VAL A 919 3.75 -9.14 -21.11
CA VAL A 919 4.89 -10.09 -21.20
C VAL A 919 5.66 -9.88 -22.50
N GLY A 920 4.98 -9.60 -23.62
CA GLY A 920 5.65 -9.30 -24.89
C GLY A 920 6.56 -8.08 -24.81
N SER A 921 6.12 -7.02 -24.13
CA SER A 921 6.93 -5.83 -23.89
C SER A 921 8.12 -6.12 -22.97
N GLN A 922 7.93 -6.89 -21.90
CA GLN A 922 9.04 -7.32 -21.03
C GLN A 922 10.11 -8.09 -21.80
N ASP A 923 9.69 -9.04 -22.62
CA ASP A 923 10.59 -9.90 -23.39
C ASP A 923 11.35 -9.10 -24.45
N LEU A 924 10.66 -8.19 -25.15
CA LEU A 924 11.33 -7.31 -26.11
C LEU A 924 12.33 -6.39 -25.42
N ILE A 925 11.95 -5.75 -24.30
CA ILE A 925 12.86 -4.89 -23.53
C ILE A 925 14.09 -5.68 -23.08
N HIS A 926 13.88 -6.85 -22.46
CA HIS A 926 14.97 -7.69 -21.97
C HIS A 926 15.95 -8.07 -23.09
N ARG A 927 15.43 -8.53 -24.24
CA ARG A 927 16.26 -8.91 -25.39
C ARG A 927 17.03 -7.73 -25.97
N THR A 928 16.39 -6.58 -26.14
CA THR A 928 17.05 -5.36 -26.65
C THR A 928 18.17 -4.92 -25.71
N LEU A 929 17.96 -4.95 -24.40
CA LEU A 929 18.98 -4.57 -23.42
C LEU A 929 20.14 -5.57 -23.37
N THR A 930 19.86 -6.88 -23.45
CA THR A 930 20.89 -7.92 -23.54
C THR A 930 21.72 -7.77 -24.82
N ALA A 931 21.09 -7.44 -25.95
CA ALA A 931 21.80 -7.17 -27.20
C ALA A 931 22.72 -5.93 -27.10
N LEU A 932 22.34 -4.94 -26.30
CA LEU A 932 23.18 -3.78 -25.94
C LEU A 932 24.25 -4.10 -24.89
N ARG A 933 24.44 -5.38 -24.51
CA ARG A 933 25.38 -5.84 -23.47
C ARG A 933 25.09 -5.26 -22.08
N VAL A 934 23.83 -4.91 -21.81
CA VAL A 934 23.38 -4.56 -20.46
C VAL A 934 23.02 -5.85 -19.74
N CYS A 935 23.65 -6.10 -18.59
CA CYS A 935 23.28 -7.23 -17.75
C CYS A 935 21.90 -6.96 -17.15
N THR A 936 20.93 -7.78 -17.52
CA THR A 936 19.54 -7.65 -17.09
C THR A 936 18.95 -8.98 -16.64
N PHE A 937 17.98 -8.93 -15.73
CA PHE A 937 17.25 -10.11 -15.28
C PHE A 937 15.75 -9.83 -15.40
N THR A 938 14.95 -10.85 -15.77
CA THR A 938 13.50 -10.71 -15.92
C THR A 938 12.75 -11.61 -14.95
N VAL A 939 11.73 -11.05 -14.30
CA VAL A 939 10.83 -11.78 -13.42
C VAL A 939 9.38 -11.57 -13.86
N ARG A 940 8.68 -12.66 -14.13
CA ARG A 940 7.29 -12.66 -14.64
C ARG A 940 6.29 -13.10 -13.58
N GLY A 941 5.03 -12.73 -13.77
CA GLY A 941 3.96 -13.00 -12.79
C GLY A 941 3.73 -14.49 -12.49
N ARG A 942 4.18 -15.40 -13.36
CA ARG A 942 4.10 -16.86 -13.22
C ARG A 942 5.32 -17.50 -12.54
N ASP A 943 6.39 -16.74 -12.33
CA ASP A 943 7.63 -17.29 -11.79
C ASP A 943 7.44 -17.76 -10.35
N SER A 944 8.13 -18.84 -9.95
CA SER A 944 8.06 -19.37 -8.58
C SER A 944 8.55 -18.35 -7.56
N GLN A 945 8.09 -18.45 -6.31
CA GLN A 945 8.55 -17.55 -5.24
C GLN A 945 10.07 -17.62 -5.06
N ASP A 946 10.68 -18.80 -5.20
CA ASP A 946 12.12 -18.98 -5.07
C ASP A 946 12.91 -18.30 -6.18
N ARG A 947 12.41 -18.34 -7.44
CA ARG A 947 13.01 -17.61 -8.56
C ARG A 947 12.98 -16.11 -8.31
N ARG A 948 11.87 -15.59 -7.78
CA ARG A 948 11.75 -14.16 -7.43
C ARG A 948 12.75 -13.81 -6.34
N ARG A 949 12.82 -14.58 -5.24
CA ARG A 949 13.76 -14.35 -4.14
C ARG A 949 15.22 -14.38 -4.61
N ARG A 950 15.60 -15.35 -5.46
CA ARG A 950 16.94 -15.43 -6.03
C ARG A 950 17.26 -14.23 -6.92
N ALA A 951 16.34 -13.85 -7.82
CA ALA A 951 16.51 -12.67 -8.67
C ALA A 951 16.72 -11.39 -7.83
N MET A 952 16.03 -11.28 -6.70
CA MET A 952 16.19 -10.16 -5.77
C MET A 952 17.55 -10.13 -5.08
N HIS A 953 17.99 -11.29 -4.59
CA HIS A 953 19.29 -11.44 -3.95
C HIS A 953 20.41 -11.09 -4.93
N GLU A 954 20.36 -11.68 -6.12
CA GLU A 954 21.29 -11.41 -7.22
C GLU A 954 21.28 -9.92 -7.60
N PHE A 955 20.09 -9.32 -7.75
CA PHE A 955 19.96 -7.90 -8.05
C PHE A 955 20.46 -6.99 -6.93
N SER A 956 20.51 -7.44 -5.67
CA SER A 956 21.10 -6.66 -4.59
C SER A 956 22.62 -6.78 -4.58
N GLU A 957 23.15 -8.00 -4.65
CA GLU A 957 24.58 -8.31 -4.45
C GLU A 957 25.43 -8.12 -5.71
N ASN A 958 24.94 -8.54 -6.87
CA ASN A 958 25.69 -8.49 -8.11
C ASN A 958 25.81 -7.05 -8.60
N LYS A 959 27.04 -6.57 -8.80
CA LYS A 959 27.34 -5.19 -9.24
C LYS A 959 27.18 -4.99 -10.73
N ASP A 960 27.32 -6.06 -11.51
CA ASP A 960 27.21 -6.01 -12.97
C ASP A 960 25.75 -5.96 -13.40
N LEU A 961 24.86 -6.59 -12.62
CA LEU A 961 23.42 -6.59 -12.84
C LEU A 961 22.82 -5.18 -12.61
N THR A 962 22.58 -4.47 -13.71
CA THR A 962 22.14 -3.07 -13.70
C THR A 962 20.63 -2.93 -13.70
N VAL A 963 19.91 -3.81 -14.42
CA VAL A 963 18.47 -3.67 -14.68
C VAL A 963 17.69 -4.92 -14.29
N LEU A 964 16.56 -4.71 -13.61
CA LEU A 964 15.58 -5.75 -13.31
C LEU A 964 14.25 -5.43 -13.99
N VAL A 965 13.81 -6.31 -14.91
CA VAL A 965 12.54 -6.19 -15.65
C VAL A 965 11.47 -6.99 -14.94
N LEU A 966 10.38 -6.33 -14.55
CA LEU A 966 9.31 -6.89 -13.72
C LEU A 966 7.95 -6.68 -14.36
N SER A 967 7.05 -7.61 -14.08
CA SER A 967 5.62 -7.34 -14.25
C SER A 967 5.12 -6.38 -13.19
N THR A 968 4.32 -5.39 -13.57
CA THR A 968 3.62 -4.52 -12.61
C THR A 968 2.75 -5.32 -11.64
N LYS A 969 2.27 -6.51 -12.04
CA LYS A 969 1.57 -7.42 -11.11
C LYS A 969 2.47 -7.88 -9.96
N ILE A 970 3.77 -8.07 -10.18
CA ILE A 970 4.73 -8.46 -9.15
C ILE A 970 4.87 -7.36 -8.08
N ALA A 971 4.54 -6.11 -8.39
CA ALA A 971 4.49 -5.04 -7.40
C ALA A 971 3.46 -5.28 -6.27
N ALA A 972 2.48 -6.16 -6.45
CA ALA A 972 1.55 -6.54 -5.38
C ALA A 972 2.18 -7.51 -4.34
N TYR A 973 3.36 -8.08 -4.62
CA TYR A 973 3.87 -9.28 -3.91
C TYR A 973 4.74 -8.97 -2.68
N GLY A 974 4.70 -7.75 -2.12
CA GLY A 974 5.40 -7.47 -0.86
C GLY A 974 6.93 -7.30 -0.94
N LEU A 975 7.56 -7.57 -2.09
CA LEU A 975 9.03 -7.59 -2.25
C LEU A 975 9.70 -6.22 -1.99
N GLU A 976 10.96 -6.25 -1.54
CA GLU A 976 11.79 -5.07 -1.23
C GLU A 976 12.87 -4.86 -2.28
N PHE A 977 12.89 -3.69 -2.93
CA PHE A 977 13.86 -3.37 -3.99
C PHE A 977 14.63 -2.08 -3.71
N THR A 978 14.99 -1.87 -2.45
CA THR A 978 15.68 -0.66 -1.97
C THR A 978 17.10 -0.50 -2.54
N ALA A 979 17.65 -1.55 -3.15
CA ALA A 979 18.90 -1.50 -3.92
C ALA A 979 18.81 -0.62 -5.17
N ALA A 980 17.62 -0.42 -5.74
CA ALA A 980 17.41 0.47 -6.88
C ALA A 980 17.02 1.88 -6.43
N ASN A 981 17.56 2.87 -7.11
CA ASN A 981 17.19 4.28 -6.96
C ASN A 981 16.55 4.87 -8.24
N HIS A 982 16.41 4.08 -9.29
CA HIS A 982 15.68 4.43 -10.51
C HIS A 982 14.53 3.46 -10.75
N VAL A 983 13.37 3.99 -11.13
CA VAL A 983 12.18 3.21 -11.48
C VAL A 983 11.62 3.71 -12.81
N VAL A 984 11.47 2.83 -13.78
CA VAL A 984 10.76 3.11 -15.03
C VAL A 984 9.41 2.40 -15.01
N LEU A 985 8.34 3.18 -15.16
CA LEU A 985 7.00 2.68 -15.47
C LEU A 985 6.83 2.77 -16.99
N PHE A 986 7.05 1.65 -17.69
CA PHE A 986 7.06 1.61 -19.15
C PHE A 986 5.66 1.74 -19.76
N ASP A 987 4.67 1.17 -19.06
CA ASP A 987 3.25 1.27 -19.37
C ASP A 987 2.49 1.71 -18.12
N SER A 988 1.69 2.78 -18.23
CA SER A 988 0.88 3.28 -17.12
C SER A 988 -0.44 2.51 -17.00
N TRP A 989 -0.82 2.17 -15.76
CA TRP A 989 -2.10 1.50 -15.49
C TRP A 989 -3.24 2.52 -15.31
N TRP A 990 -4.48 2.19 -15.69
CA TRP A 990 -5.64 3.08 -15.50
C TRP A 990 -5.92 3.46 -14.04
N ASN A 991 -5.43 2.66 -13.09
CA ASN A 991 -5.45 2.96 -11.67
C ASN A 991 -4.05 3.46 -11.22
N PRO A 992 -3.90 4.75 -10.84
CA PRO A 992 -2.64 5.33 -10.35
C PRO A 992 -2.02 4.57 -9.18
N GLN A 993 -2.81 3.79 -8.45
CA GLN A 993 -2.33 3.07 -7.28
C GLN A 993 -1.45 1.91 -7.63
N ALA A 994 -1.69 1.20 -8.74
CA ALA A 994 -0.80 0.13 -9.17
C ALA A 994 0.62 0.66 -9.40
N ASP A 995 0.70 1.86 -10.00
CA ASP A 995 1.95 2.59 -10.20
C ASP A 995 2.57 3.00 -8.87
N ALA A 996 1.77 3.55 -7.94
CA ALA A 996 2.23 3.88 -6.59
C ALA A 996 2.73 2.64 -5.81
N GLN A 997 2.09 1.49 -5.99
CA GLN A 997 2.53 0.22 -5.40
C GLN A 997 3.88 -0.21 -5.94
N ALA A 998 4.10 -0.06 -7.25
CA ALA A 998 5.35 -0.36 -7.91
C ALA A 998 6.48 0.57 -7.45
N ILE A 999 6.23 1.88 -7.35
CA ILE A 999 7.20 2.87 -6.87
C ILE A 999 7.58 2.58 -5.42
N ALA A 1000 6.62 2.27 -4.55
CA ALA A 1000 6.84 1.98 -3.14
C ALA A 1000 7.70 0.72 -2.88
N ARG A 1001 7.99 -0.08 -3.91
CA ARG A 1001 8.93 -1.20 -3.84
C ARG A 1001 10.38 -0.74 -3.72
N ALA A 1002 10.72 0.39 -4.35
CA ALA A 1002 12.03 1.04 -4.27
C ALA A 1002 12.02 2.24 -3.31
N TYR A 1003 10.93 3.00 -3.26
CA TYR A 1003 10.76 4.19 -2.42
C TYR A 1003 10.06 3.85 -1.09
N ARG A 1004 10.85 3.46 -0.07
CA ARG A 1004 10.37 3.04 1.26
C ARG A 1004 11.42 3.29 2.35
N ARG A 1005 11.07 3.14 3.64
CA ARG A 1005 11.87 3.58 4.81
C ARG A 1005 13.36 3.21 4.82
N ASN A 1006 13.76 2.10 4.18
CA ASN A 1006 15.16 1.68 4.11
C ASN A 1006 15.94 2.33 2.95
N GLN A 1007 15.27 3.13 2.11
CA GLN A 1007 15.89 3.85 1.01
C GLN A 1007 16.75 5.00 1.55
N ARG A 1008 17.99 5.06 1.09
CA ARG A 1008 18.96 6.09 1.52
C ARG A 1008 19.29 7.09 0.42
N LYS A 1009 19.00 6.76 -0.84
CA LYS A 1009 19.27 7.60 -2.01
C LYS A 1009 18.00 8.26 -2.51
N PRO A 1010 18.10 9.47 -3.11
CA PRO A 1010 16.99 10.05 -3.87
C PRO A 1010 16.52 9.09 -4.96
N VAL A 1011 15.20 8.96 -5.13
CA VAL A 1011 14.60 8.05 -6.11
C VAL A 1011 14.09 8.84 -7.30
N THR A 1012 14.46 8.42 -8.51
CA THR A 1012 13.92 9.01 -9.76
C THR A 1012 12.96 8.02 -10.42
N VAL A 1013 11.74 8.49 -10.70
CA VAL A 1013 10.70 7.74 -11.39
C VAL A 1013 10.51 8.31 -12.80
N TYR A 1014 10.53 7.43 -13.80
CA TYR A 1014 10.30 7.77 -15.21
C TYR A 1014 9.03 7.08 -15.70
N ARG A 1015 7.99 7.86 -16.00
CA ARG A 1015 6.71 7.37 -16.55
C ARG A 1015 6.70 7.59 -18.05
N LEU A 1016 6.85 6.51 -18.83
CA LEU A 1016 6.87 6.60 -20.28
C LEU A 1016 5.45 6.50 -20.83
N ILE A 1017 5.03 7.52 -21.57
CA ILE A 1017 3.72 7.55 -22.22
C ILE A 1017 3.88 7.92 -23.69
N SER A 1018 3.22 7.18 -24.59
CA SER A 1018 3.18 7.56 -26.00
C SER A 1018 2.30 8.79 -26.22
N ALA A 1019 2.59 9.61 -27.23
CA ALA A 1019 1.72 10.71 -27.65
C ALA A 1019 0.25 10.30 -27.82
N THR A 1020 -0.02 9.07 -28.27
CA THR A 1020 -1.38 8.51 -28.41
C THR A 1020 -2.02 8.11 -27.07
N GLU A 1021 -1.24 7.58 -26.14
CA GLU A 1021 -1.71 7.18 -24.80
C GLU A 1021 -1.95 8.38 -23.87
N ASN A 1022 -1.20 9.48 -24.07
CA ASN A 1022 -1.21 10.70 -23.25
C ASN A 1022 -2.63 11.25 -23.03
N LYS A 1023 -3.49 11.21 -24.03
CA LYS A 1023 -4.80 11.88 -23.97
C LYS A 1023 -5.84 11.18 -23.09
N PHE A 1024 -5.72 9.87 -22.84
CA PHE A 1024 -6.77 9.11 -22.13
C PHE A 1024 -6.38 8.74 -20.70
N VAL A 1025 -5.24 8.06 -20.55
CA VAL A 1025 -4.79 7.55 -19.26
C VAL A 1025 -4.37 8.72 -18.38
N LEU A 1026 -3.62 9.68 -18.92
CA LEU A 1026 -3.19 10.84 -18.15
C LEU A 1026 -4.37 11.67 -17.68
N ARG A 1027 -5.32 11.99 -18.57
CA ARG A 1027 -6.51 12.77 -18.17
C ARG A 1027 -7.24 12.08 -17.01
N SER A 1028 -7.56 10.80 -17.13
CA SER A 1028 -8.27 10.07 -16.06
C SER A 1028 -7.46 10.00 -14.76
N GLN A 1029 -6.16 9.71 -14.83
CA GLN A 1029 -5.29 9.67 -13.65
C GLN A 1029 -5.18 11.04 -12.97
N THR A 1030 -4.91 12.10 -13.75
CA THR A 1030 -4.82 13.49 -13.27
C THR A 1030 -6.13 13.93 -12.64
N ARG A 1031 -7.28 13.56 -13.21
CA ARG A 1031 -8.59 13.89 -12.62
C ARG A 1031 -8.81 13.27 -11.25
N LYS A 1032 -8.47 11.99 -11.11
CA LYS A 1032 -8.55 11.27 -9.84
C LYS A 1032 -7.59 11.86 -8.79
N ILE A 1033 -6.38 12.24 -9.19
CA ILE A 1033 -5.38 12.84 -8.30
C ILE A 1033 -5.78 14.26 -7.89
N ALA A 1034 -6.32 15.07 -8.81
CA ALA A 1034 -6.77 16.43 -8.52
C ALA A 1034 -7.89 16.44 -7.46
N LEU A 1035 -8.92 15.59 -7.63
CA LEU A 1035 -9.95 15.41 -6.60
C LEU A 1035 -9.32 15.05 -5.25
N PHE A 1036 -8.35 14.14 -5.26
CA PHE A 1036 -7.69 13.71 -4.04
C PHE A 1036 -6.91 14.84 -3.35
N LYS A 1037 -6.17 15.66 -4.11
CA LYS A 1037 -5.37 16.80 -3.61
C LYS A 1037 -6.24 17.96 -3.10
N CYS A 1038 -7.35 18.30 -3.77
CA CYS A 1038 -8.26 19.37 -3.34
C CYS A 1038 -8.71 19.21 -1.88
N ILE A 1039 -8.88 17.96 -1.42
CA ILE A 1039 -9.37 17.69 -0.07
C ILE A 1039 -8.25 17.79 0.98
N PHE A 1040 -6.99 17.62 0.58
CA PHE A 1040 -5.84 17.78 1.49
C PHE A 1040 -5.57 19.25 1.81
N HIS A 1041 -5.65 20.12 0.80
CA HIS A 1041 -5.22 21.51 0.95
C HIS A 1041 -6.37 22.51 1.15
N LYS A 1042 -7.64 22.07 1.27
CA LYS A 1042 -8.85 22.93 1.38
C LYS A 1042 -8.93 24.05 0.32
N ARG A 1043 -8.16 23.94 -0.76
CA ARG A 1043 -8.12 24.87 -1.89
C ARG A 1043 -8.61 24.14 -3.12
N THR A 1044 -9.50 24.79 -3.86
CA THR A 1044 -10.12 24.31 -5.10
C THR A 1044 -9.09 24.31 -6.23
N THR A 1045 -8.10 23.42 -6.19
CA THR A 1045 -7.11 23.32 -7.27
C THR A 1045 -7.78 22.79 -8.54
N ARG A 1046 -7.88 23.64 -9.56
CA ARG A 1046 -8.32 23.24 -10.91
C ARG A 1046 -7.25 22.33 -11.53
N GLN A 1047 -7.68 21.34 -12.30
CA GLN A 1047 -6.76 20.53 -13.12
C GLN A 1047 -6.00 21.41 -14.11
N ALA A 1048 -4.69 21.18 -14.23
CA ALA A 1048 -3.95 21.62 -15.40
C ALA A 1048 -4.23 20.61 -16.53
N LEU A 1049 -4.86 21.06 -17.62
CA LEU A 1049 -4.94 20.27 -18.84
C LEU A 1049 -3.51 19.98 -19.35
N PRO A 1050 -3.26 18.88 -20.10
CA PRO A 1050 -1.93 18.63 -20.68
C PRO A 1050 -1.38 19.79 -21.51
N SER A 1051 -2.25 20.63 -22.08
CA SER A 1051 -1.90 21.86 -22.80
C SER A 1051 -1.49 23.03 -21.89
N GLU A 1052 -1.81 22.97 -20.60
CA GLU A 1052 -1.49 23.97 -19.57
C GLU A 1052 -0.25 23.55 -18.75
N LEU A 1053 0.30 22.36 -19.00
CA LEU A 1053 1.55 21.89 -18.38
C LEU A 1053 2.73 22.52 -19.08
N GLU A 1054 3.55 23.22 -18.30
CA GLU A 1054 4.83 23.73 -18.78
C GLU A 1054 5.86 22.60 -18.84
N ASP A 1055 6.60 22.58 -19.93
CA ASP A 1055 7.67 21.62 -20.12
C ASP A 1055 8.84 21.95 -19.18
N CYS A 1056 9.05 21.11 -18.18
CA CYS A 1056 10.03 21.39 -17.13
C CYS A 1056 11.46 21.10 -17.55
N SER A 1057 11.70 20.62 -18.78
CA SER A 1057 13.04 20.24 -19.23
C SER A 1057 14.05 21.38 -19.13
N ALA A 1058 13.62 22.62 -19.42
CA ALA A 1058 14.49 23.80 -19.42
C ALA A 1058 14.68 24.39 -18.02
N ASN A 1059 13.67 24.25 -17.16
CA ASN A 1059 13.63 24.78 -15.79
C ASN A 1059 14.12 23.76 -14.75
N GLU A 1060 14.73 22.65 -15.19
CA GLU A 1060 15.30 21.64 -14.31
C GLU A 1060 16.49 22.22 -13.55
N THR A 1061 16.46 22.10 -12.21
CA THR A 1061 17.45 22.66 -11.30
C THR A 1061 18.76 21.87 -11.33
N ASP A 1062 18.69 20.57 -11.59
CA ASP A 1062 19.85 19.70 -11.78
C ASP A 1062 20.42 19.86 -13.19
N ASN A 1063 21.63 20.41 -13.29
CA ASN A 1063 22.32 20.67 -14.56
C ASN A 1063 22.49 19.39 -15.40
N GLU A 1064 22.88 18.28 -14.79
CA GLU A 1064 23.13 17.03 -15.51
C GLU A 1064 21.84 16.41 -16.07
N ARG A 1065 20.72 16.62 -15.38
CA ARG A 1065 19.40 16.13 -15.77
C ARG A 1065 18.82 17.02 -16.87
N ARG A 1066 19.00 18.35 -16.78
CA ARG A 1066 18.67 19.30 -17.85
C ARG A 1066 19.38 18.94 -19.16
N ASP A 1067 20.69 18.68 -19.10
CA ASP A 1067 21.47 18.31 -20.28
C ASP A 1067 21.00 16.98 -20.89
N PHE A 1068 20.58 16.04 -20.03
CA PHE A 1068 20.00 14.78 -20.48
C PHE A 1068 18.66 14.97 -21.19
N TRP A 1069 17.78 15.83 -20.66
CA TRP A 1069 16.52 16.18 -21.31
C TRP A 1069 16.76 16.86 -22.65
N ALA A 1070 17.73 17.78 -22.74
CA ALA A 1070 18.11 18.42 -23.99
C ALA A 1070 18.62 17.39 -25.02
N LYS A 1071 19.47 16.45 -24.60
CA LYS A 1071 19.96 15.35 -25.44
C LYS A 1071 18.80 14.49 -25.97
N LEU A 1072 17.90 14.04 -25.09
CA LEU A 1072 16.76 13.20 -25.47
C LEU A 1072 15.80 13.91 -26.43
N LYS A 1073 15.59 15.22 -26.27
CA LYS A 1073 14.76 16.03 -27.17
C LYS A 1073 15.40 16.27 -28.54
N ALA A 1074 16.73 16.24 -28.61
CA ALA A 1074 17.47 16.33 -29.86
C ALA A 1074 17.55 15.00 -30.61
N THR A 1075 17.18 13.87 -29.98
CA THR A 1075 17.17 12.56 -30.63
C THR A 1075 15.98 12.43 -31.58
N HIS A 1076 16.24 12.07 -32.84
CA HIS A 1076 15.23 11.84 -33.88
C HIS A 1076 15.01 10.34 -34.14
N LEU A 1077 13.77 9.98 -34.43
CA LEU A 1077 13.30 8.64 -34.80
C LEU A 1077 13.32 8.45 -36.31
N VAL A 1078 13.06 7.21 -36.75
CA VAL A 1078 12.83 6.91 -38.16
C VAL A 1078 11.63 7.71 -38.67
N GLY A 1079 11.89 8.63 -39.61
CA GLY A 1079 10.89 9.57 -40.12
C GLY A 1079 10.99 11.01 -39.61
N ASP A 1080 12.10 11.37 -38.96
CA ASP A 1080 12.44 12.72 -38.49
C ASP A 1080 11.51 13.29 -37.39
N THR A 1081 10.77 12.42 -36.70
CA THR A 1081 10.07 12.82 -35.47
C THR A 1081 10.97 12.76 -34.26
N ARG A 1082 10.80 13.66 -33.29
CA ARG A 1082 11.56 13.63 -32.03
C ARG A 1082 11.17 12.41 -31.19
N ALA A 1083 12.15 11.77 -30.58
CA ALA A 1083 11.94 10.63 -29.67
C ALA A 1083 11.21 11.04 -28.39
N LEU A 1084 11.58 12.19 -27.83
CA LEU A 1084 10.95 12.80 -26.66
C LEU A 1084 10.32 14.14 -27.06
N LEU A 1085 9.02 14.28 -26.83
CA LEU A 1085 8.27 15.50 -27.12
C LEU A 1085 8.33 16.46 -25.93
N ASN A 1086 7.92 16.00 -24.75
CA ASN A 1086 7.78 16.82 -23.56
C ASN A 1086 8.17 16.08 -22.28
N VAL A 1087 8.64 16.86 -21.29
CA VAL A 1087 8.94 16.38 -19.94
C VAL A 1087 8.09 17.19 -18.95
N TYR A 1088 7.37 16.49 -18.10
CA TYR A 1088 6.56 17.11 -17.04
C TYR A 1088 6.92 16.54 -15.69
N ARG A 1089 6.87 17.35 -14.63
CA ARG A 1089 6.88 16.83 -13.25
C ARG A 1089 5.49 16.34 -12.91
N TYR A 1090 5.38 15.09 -12.49
CA TYR A 1090 4.09 14.46 -12.21
C TYR A 1090 3.33 15.19 -11.10
N GLN A 1091 4.03 15.80 -10.14
CA GLN A 1091 3.41 16.60 -9.07
C GLN A 1091 2.81 17.92 -9.56
N GLU A 1092 3.46 18.57 -10.55
CA GLU A 1092 3.06 19.85 -11.17
C GLU A 1092 1.91 19.68 -12.17
N SER A 1093 1.56 18.44 -12.54
CA SER A 1093 0.35 18.16 -13.33
C SER A 1093 -0.98 18.48 -12.63
N VAL A 1094 -0.91 18.95 -11.39
CA VAL A 1094 -2.01 19.55 -10.63
C VAL A 1094 -1.53 20.92 -10.17
N ARG A 1095 -1.98 22.00 -10.82
CA ARG A 1095 -1.60 23.38 -10.47
C ARG A 1095 -2.42 23.88 -9.28
N GLU A 1096 -1.77 24.60 -8.40
CA GLU A 1096 -2.44 25.43 -7.40
C GLU A 1096 -3.03 26.66 -8.10
N SER A 1097 -4.32 26.91 -7.93
CA SER A 1097 -4.88 28.20 -8.32
C SER A 1097 -4.37 29.25 -7.35
N GLN A 1098 -3.71 30.28 -7.87
CA GLN A 1098 -3.43 31.52 -7.12
C GLN A 1098 -4.71 32.21 -6.69
#